data_AF-A0A4Z0Q2N6-F1
#
_entry.id   AF-A0A4Z0Q2N6-F1
#
_cell.length_a   1.000
_cell.length_b   1.000
_cell.length_c   1.000
_cell.angle_alpha   90.00
_cell.angle_beta   90.00
_cell.angle_gamma   90.00
#
_symmetry.space_group_name_H-M   'P 1'
#
loop_
_entity.id
_entity.type
_entity.pdbx_description
1 polymer ?
#
loop_
_entity_poly.entity_id
_entity_poly.type
_entity_poly.pdbx_seq_one_letter_code
_entity_poly.pdbx_strand_id
1 'polypeptide(L)'
;MTLLLPSSRSTGWRSALWALGLVASISFGLAVYYYFTGNDFTLPVQQIAQLKPVPAVLQHVRIGLDELPIRVNGYLVTETHDVIGPFVRPDAAVILLGLVAACLVSYLAVVSTLPRLSFVAGMALLMFLLMSFNADMLGIFDSREQYFLILTLLALGVPAYVFHAFWQDVSFGRRLLSFALLVAGLSFLLFQRSDNPTDTTALHLISYATSSGAAAVALLVLWLGIENIYGLLWFNTQAENPGSRFGLLPFLLVSSLYLGTLLMYYWNNGELLILPGVQLDPLVLLLPAAVISWLNLRRRAATYGDWVPFESAQALLLILFTVATGFLGFAFATANDPLLAAARDFTALALLAVGAAFLLYLLFNFVTLIRQKLRVFRVVYEPRRLPFYIVYVVGTGAVLAVEMRNNFYVVDQVQAGYFNNVGDLTRLQSEEQPNGEGLALLAERYYAESDVLDQHNHRATMGRAALYHFRSQRQNEINALRRALSRAPSEKISLRLAALYNEPGDFFDRLQVLRQGLKNTPRSFLLANDLAQLYTRSALTDSVEHYLQRAEALAPGSETVQANRLAFLLQTQQTAAARQLIAESKATGAAWASNVSLLGLLTAEEKPAQAVAPASPVLTTAAFAHVYHNSLRRAALGDTSQLPLLTRLAEQPENSAYLDQLTFLRALTQHYGGQAVAAQSVLLPLMSSNSTGSAYYQNLGGLWLLEQGLYGGASARFAEAGRNGYPEAYLFRAYAQALLSQTDSARASGTKALADQTFGTSRRAQQLLQILNLDFNTQYPTAPDSIKAQYLVLRGYSLHPESLIPRAAALGSAASREAALLAQIPRAVRAGQLAAAQQAVELFAPKPTTKTAAASAWNVVRGQVYLQSQQREPLRLLLQNAYFVRQDRPYQLYYQAAVARLSNNKSRATQLYAQVVRQAPFLEEGIVAAADFYLSQGQDMPAYNALLKGLDYNPESVPLLKAYTLAAIPAGLSEYAAASLEKLRTLLSPAEYSTFLSQYNARRATQAASATPWN
;
A
#
# COMPACT_ATOMS: atom_id res chain seq x y z
N MET A 1 -37.38 -20.18 67.17
CA MET A 1 -37.21 -21.45 66.41
C MET A 1 -38.53 -21.68 65.70
N THR A 2 -38.68 -21.57 64.38
CA THR A 2 -37.83 -21.97 63.25
C THR A 2 -37.86 -20.91 62.15
N LEU A 3 -36.67 -20.45 61.75
CA LEU A 3 -36.45 -19.57 60.59
C LEU A 3 -36.70 -20.35 59.29
N LEU A 4 -37.71 -19.94 58.52
CA LEU A 4 -37.86 -20.35 57.12
C LEU A 4 -36.87 -19.54 56.28
N LEU A 5 -35.86 -20.24 55.76
CA LEU A 5 -34.90 -19.72 54.78
C LEU A 5 -35.64 -19.27 53.50
N PRO A 6 -35.21 -18.19 52.82
CA PRO A 6 -35.76 -17.79 51.53
C PRO A 6 -35.43 -18.83 50.46
N SER A 7 -36.39 -19.10 49.57
CA SER A 7 -36.28 -20.08 48.50
C SER A 7 -35.20 -19.70 47.46
N SER A 8 -34.30 -20.64 47.18
CA SER A 8 -33.21 -20.55 46.19
C SER A 8 -33.68 -20.50 44.72
N ARG A 9 -34.99 -20.52 44.45
CA ARG A 9 -35.57 -20.51 43.10
C ARG A 9 -35.42 -19.16 42.37
N SER A 10 -35.22 -18.03 43.07
CA SER A 10 -35.31 -16.69 42.48
C SER A 10 -34.00 -16.08 41.97
N THR A 11 -32.83 -16.53 42.45
CA THR A 11 -31.54 -15.88 42.12
C THR A 11 -30.99 -16.33 40.76
N GLY A 12 -31.06 -17.63 40.44
CA GLY A 12 -30.51 -18.18 39.18
C GLY A 12 -31.27 -17.78 37.91
N TRP A 13 -32.60 -17.60 38.00
CA TRP A 13 -33.42 -17.14 36.87
C TRP A 13 -33.12 -15.68 36.51
N ARG A 14 -32.98 -14.82 37.54
CA ARG A 14 -32.65 -13.40 37.35
C ARG A 14 -31.26 -13.21 36.74
N SER A 15 -30.25 -13.94 37.21
CA SER A 15 -28.90 -13.86 36.62
C SER A 15 -28.87 -14.30 35.17
N ALA A 16 -29.62 -15.35 34.80
CA ALA A 16 -29.70 -15.82 33.42
C ALA A 16 -30.44 -14.82 32.51
N LEU A 17 -31.51 -14.18 33.00
CA LEU A 17 -32.18 -13.10 32.28
C LEU A 17 -31.27 -11.90 32.04
N TRP A 18 -30.45 -11.50 33.03
CA TRP A 18 -29.47 -10.43 32.85
C TRP A 18 -28.40 -10.79 31.81
N ALA A 19 -27.90 -12.03 31.84
CA ALA A 19 -26.96 -12.52 30.83
C ALA A 19 -27.58 -12.50 29.41
N LEU A 20 -28.83 -12.98 29.27
CA LEU A 20 -29.57 -12.89 28.01
C LEU A 20 -29.79 -11.44 27.55
N GLY A 21 -30.10 -10.54 28.48
CA GLY A 21 -30.23 -9.11 28.20
C GLY A 21 -28.93 -8.51 27.66
N LEU A 22 -27.78 -8.87 28.25
CA LEU A 22 -26.46 -8.47 27.77
C LEU A 22 -26.19 -8.99 26.35
N VAL A 23 -26.44 -10.28 26.10
CA VAL A 23 -26.27 -10.90 24.77
C VAL A 23 -27.17 -10.22 23.73
N ALA A 24 -28.43 -9.94 24.08
CA ALA A 24 -29.35 -9.20 23.23
C ALA A 24 -28.85 -7.78 22.91
N SER A 25 -28.31 -7.07 23.91
CA SER A 25 -27.71 -5.74 23.71
C SER A 25 -26.47 -5.79 22.81
N ILE A 26 -25.62 -6.81 22.95
CA ILE A 26 -24.44 -7.00 22.08
C ILE A 26 -24.89 -7.28 20.64
N SER A 27 -25.83 -8.21 20.44
CA SER A 27 -26.38 -8.54 19.12
C SER A 27 -26.98 -7.30 18.44
N PHE A 28 -27.74 -6.52 19.19
CA PHE A 28 -28.29 -5.25 18.71
C PHE A 28 -27.20 -4.23 18.37
N GLY A 29 -26.19 -4.07 19.24
CA GLY A 29 -25.06 -3.17 19.01
C GLY A 29 -24.28 -3.55 17.74
N LEU A 30 -24.09 -4.84 17.49
CA LEU A 30 -23.48 -5.35 16.26
C LEU A 30 -24.34 -5.07 15.03
N ALA A 31 -25.66 -5.28 15.11
CA ALA A 31 -26.56 -4.97 14.01
C ALA A 31 -26.54 -3.47 13.66
N VAL A 32 -26.53 -2.59 14.66
CA VAL A 32 -26.39 -1.13 14.45
C VAL A 32 -25.01 -0.78 13.88
N TYR A 33 -23.95 -1.41 14.38
CA TYR A 33 -22.60 -1.20 13.85
C TYR A 33 -22.51 -1.57 12.36
N TYR A 34 -23.01 -2.75 11.99
CA TYR A 34 -23.01 -3.21 10.60
C TYR A 34 -24.02 -2.46 9.72
N TYR A 35 -25.12 -1.93 10.26
CA TYR A 35 -26.01 -1.03 9.53
C TYR A 35 -25.27 0.16 8.91
N PHE A 36 -24.32 0.73 9.65
CA PHE A 36 -23.51 1.87 9.16
C PHE A 36 -22.24 1.45 8.42
N THR A 37 -21.64 0.30 8.74
CA THR A 37 -20.29 -0.05 8.27
C THR A 37 -20.23 -1.25 7.34
N GLY A 38 -21.26 -2.09 7.30
CA GLY A 38 -21.24 -3.39 6.62
C GLY A 38 -21.00 -3.29 5.11
N ASN A 39 -21.61 -2.30 4.45
CA ASN A 39 -21.36 -2.03 3.03
C ASN A 39 -19.90 -1.65 2.73
N ASP A 40 -19.27 -0.87 3.60
CA ASP A 40 -17.88 -0.42 3.41
C ASP A 40 -16.86 -1.49 3.79
N PHE A 41 -17.18 -2.36 4.75
CA PHE A 41 -16.35 -3.53 5.04
C PHE A 41 -16.42 -4.60 3.95
N THR A 42 -17.59 -4.76 3.32
CA THR A 42 -17.82 -5.77 2.30
C THR A 42 -17.30 -5.33 0.94
N LEU A 43 -17.53 -4.06 0.59
CA LEU A 43 -17.13 -3.43 -0.66
C LEU A 43 -16.28 -2.20 -0.35
N PRO A 44 -15.06 -2.37 0.21
CA PRO A 44 -14.21 -1.24 0.55
C PRO A 44 -13.70 -0.55 -0.71
N VAL A 45 -13.78 0.77 -0.71
CA VAL A 45 -13.11 1.61 -1.68
C VAL A 45 -11.64 1.74 -1.27
N GLN A 46 -10.73 1.31 -2.12
CA GLN A 46 -9.30 1.43 -1.91
C GLN A 46 -8.69 2.50 -2.81
N GLN A 47 -7.64 3.14 -2.31
CA GLN A 47 -6.85 4.11 -3.05
C GLN A 47 -5.73 3.38 -3.77
N ILE A 48 -5.72 3.45 -5.09
CA ILE A 48 -4.67 2.90 -5.94
C ILE A 48 -3.76 4.04 -6.39
N ALA A 49 -2.54 4.03 -5.88
CA ALA A 49 -1.49 4.96 -6.29
C ALA A 49 -0.90 4.56 -7.65
N GLN A 50 -0.83 5.51 -8.57
CA GLN A 50 -0.23 5.41 -9.89
C GLN A 50 1.04 6.25 -9.92
N LEU A 51 2.10 5.73 -10.54
CA LEU A 51 3.38 6.42 -10.70
C LEU A 51 3.55 6.85 -12.15
N LYS A 52 3.71 8.15 -12.38
CA LYS A 52 4.08 8.70 -13.69
C LYS A 52 5.51 9.22 -13.65
N PRO A 53 6.45 8.62 -14.41
CA PRO A 53 7.85 9.03 -14.36
C PRO A 53 8.03 10.44 -14.93
N VAL A 54 8.88 11.23 -14.28
CA VAL A 54 9.30 12.57 -14.71
C VAL A 54 10.83 12.63 -14.63
N PRO A 55 11.51 13.05 -15.71
CA PRO A 55 12.98 13.12 -15.70
C PRO A 55 13.44 14.19 -14.70
N ALA A 56 14.39 13.83 -13.84
CA ALA A 56 15.07 14.72 -12.91
C ALA A 56 16.60 14.55 -13.04
N VAL A 57 17.35 15.54 -12.56
CA VAL A 57 18.81 15.49 -12.51
C VAL A 57 19.23 15.48 -11.05
N LEU A 58 20.00 14.47 -10.66
CA LEU A 58 20.45 14.31 -9.28
C LEU A 58 21.72 15.10 -8.99
N GLN A 59 22.71 14.97 -9.87
CA GLN A 59 24.04 15.57 -9.77
C GLN A 59 24.63 15.75 -11.18
N HIS A 60 25.78 16.43 -11.27
CA HIS A 60 26.51 16.60 -12.53
C HIS A 60 27.97 16.14 -12.37
N VAL A 61 28.49 15.43 -13.38
CA VAL A 61 29.92 15.12 -13.51
C VAL A 61 30.57 16.20 -14.37
N ARG A 62 31.54 16.93 -13.81
CA ARG A 62 32.23 18.02 -14.51
C ARG A 62 33.44 17.54 -15.29
N ILE A 63 33.55 17.98 -16.55
CA ILE A 63 34.72 17.77 -17.40
C ILE A 63 35.14 19.12 -17.99
N GLY A 64 36.09 19.77 -17.33
CA GLY A 64 36.46 21.14 -17.68
C GLY A 64 35.27 22.08 -17.51
N LEU A 65 34.78 22.62 -18.63
CA LEU A 65 33.61 23.50 -18.68
C LEU A 65 32.28 22.77 -18.94
N ASP A 66 32.32 21.49 -19.32
CA ASP A 66 31.12 20.72 -19.62
C ASP A 66 30.58 20.01 -18.38
N GLU A 67 29.26 19.95 -18.24
CA GLU A 67 28.56 19.25 -17.16
C GLU A 67 27.71 18.09 -17.73
N LEU A 68 28.02 16.88 -17.30
CA LEU A 68 27.30 15.66 -17.69
C LEU A 68 26.25 15.32 -16.63
N PRO A 69 24.94 15.33 -16.95
CA PRO A 69 23.89 15.15 -15.96
C PRO A 69 23.75 13.68 -15.57
N ILE A 70 23.67 13.42 -14.26
CA ILE A 70 23.24 12.13 -13.72
C ILE A 70 21.72 12.16 -13.63
N ARG A 71 21.08 11.58 -14.64
CA ARG A 71 19.61 11.54 -14.76
C ARG A 71 19.04 10.47 -13.84
N VAL A 72 17.93 10.80 -13.19
CA VAL A 72 17.12 9.89 -12.39
C VAL A 72 15.66 10.09 -12.76
N ASN A 73 14.84 9.06 -12.58
CA ASN A 73 13.40 9.22 -12.70
C ASN A 73 12.86 9.70 -11.35
N GLY A 74 12.16 10.83 -11.32
CA GLY A 74 11.16 11.11 -10.30
C GLY A 74 9.82 10.52 -10.69
N TYR A 75 8.88 10.44 -9.77
CA TYR A 75 7.54 9.88 -9.97
C TYR A 75 6.48 10.83 -9.44
N LEU A 76 5.64 11.35 -10.33
CA LEU A 76 4.39 11.96 -9.90
C LEU A 76 3.51 10.84 -9.34
N VAL A 77 3.07 11.00 -8.10
CA VAL A 77 2.18 10.04 -7.45
C VAL A 77 0.77 10.60 -7.51
N THR A 78 -0.11 9.90 -8.21
CA THR A 78 -1.54 10.20 -8.23
C THR A 78 -2.33 9.04 -7.66
N GLU A 79 -3.51 9.28 -7.11
CA GLU A 79 -4.35 8.27 -6.50
C GLU A 79 -5.72 8.25 -7.20
N THR A 80 -6.11 7.06 -7.64
CA THR A 80 -7.45 6.74 -8.14
C THR A 80 -8.13 5.78 -7.19
N HIS A 81 -9.43 5.55 -7.37
CA HIS A 81 -10.20 4.68 -6.51
C HIS A 81 -10.60 3.39 -7.22
N ASP A 82 -10.57 2.29 -6.49
CA ASP A 82 -11.06 1.00 -6.94
C ASP A 82 -11.87 0.34 -5.82
N VAL A 83 -12.74 -0.60 -6.16
CA VAL A 83 -13.51 -1.38 -5.20
C VAL A 83 -13.11 -2.82 -5.32
N ILE A 84 -12.45 -3.34 -4.29
CA ILE A 84 -12.11 -4.75 -4.20
C ILE A 84 -13.22 -5.46 -3.45
N GLY A 85 -13.63 -6.63 -3.94
CA GLY A 85 -14.65 -7.45 -3.32
C GLY A 85 -15.83 -7.76 -4.24
N PRO A 86 -16.93 -8.30 -3.69
CA PRO A 86 -17.23 -8.30 -2.27
C PRO A 86 -16.38 -9.28 -1.48
N PHE A 87 -15.89 -8.86 -0.31
CA PHE A 87 -15.25 -9.79 0.61
C PHE A 87 -16.30 -10.70 1.25
N VAL A 88 -15.99 -12.00 1.36
CA VAL A 88 -16.77 -12.93 2.17
C VAL A 88 -16.54 -12.59 3.64
N ARG A 89 -17.57 -12.72 4.48
CA ARG A 89 -17.54 -12.34 5.90
C ARG A 89 -17.68 -13.57 6.83
N PRO A 90 -16.71 -14.50 6.83
CA PRO A 90 -16.78 -15.65 7.72
C PRO A 90 -16.61 -15.24 9.19
N ASP A 91 -15.96 -14.10 9.45
CA ASP A 91 -15.85 -13.48 10.78
C ASP A 91 -17.23 -13.13 11.37
N ALA A 92 -18.11 -12.51 10.57
CA ALA A 92 -19.47 -12.20 10.99
C ALA A 92 -20.31 -13.47 11.22
N ALA A 93 -20.06 -14.53 10.43
CA ALA A 93 -20.71 -15.83 10.60
C ALA A 93 -20.29 -16.52 11.91
N VAL A 94 -19.01 -16.47 12.28
CA VAL A 94 -18.51 -17.01 13.57
C VAL A 94 -19.20 -16.30 14.75
N ILE A 95 -19.29 -14.97 14.71
CA ILE A 95 -19.97 -14.19 15.76
C ILE A 95 -21.45 -14.58 15.85
N LEU A 96 -22.15 -14.64 14.70
CA LEU A 96 -23.55 -15.04 14.66
C LEU A 96 -23.76 -16.46 15.17
N LEU A 97 -22.91 -17.41 14.79
CA LEU A 97 -22.99 -18.79 15.26
C LEU A 97 -22.84 -18.88 16.78
N GLY A 98 -21.90 -18.11 17.36
CA GLY A 98 -21.76 -18.00 18.81
C GLY A 98 -23.01 -17.46 19.50
N LEU A 99 -23.65 -16.43 18.93
CA LEU A 99 -24.91 -15.87 19.43
C LEU A 99 -26.05 -16.91 19.34
N VAL A 100 -26.14 -17.62 18.22
CA VAL A 100 -27.16 -18.66 18.00
C VAL A 100 -26.94 -19.84 18.95
N ALA A 101 -25.71 -20.26 19.21
CA ALA A 101 -25.39 -21.31 20.18
C ALA A 101 -25.80 -20.90 21.61
N ALA A 102 -25.50 -19.67 22.04
CA ALA A 102 -25.92 -19.15 23.34
C ALA A 102 -27.45 -19.06 23.48
N CYS A 103 -28.13 -18.65 22.39
CA CYS A 103 -29.58 -18.62 22.29
C CYS A 103 -30.17 -20.03 22.34
N LEU A 104 -29.56 -21.01 21.66
CA LEU A 104 -30.01 -22.39 21.61
C LEU A 104 -30.00 -23.05 22.99
N VAL A 105 -28.91 -22.87 23.75
CA VAL A 105 -28.79 -23.35 25.13
C VAL A 105 -29.89 -22.78 26.02
N SER A 106 -30.09 -21.46 25.92
CA SER A 106 -31.09 -20.75 26.72
C SER A 106 -32.51 -21.11 26.31
N TYR A 107 -32.75 -21.29 25.02
CA TYR A 107 -34.02 -21.70 24.44
C TYR A 107 -34.44 -23.07 24.93
N LEU A 108 -33.55 -24.07 24.86
CA LEU A 108 -33.81 -25.43 25.37
C LEU A 108 -34.10 -25.44 26.88
N ALA A 109 -33.33 -24.67 27.65
CA ALA A 109 -33.56 -24.53 29.09
C ALA A 109 -34.95 -23.95 29.39
N VAL A 110 -35.38 -22.92 28.65
CA VAL A 110 -36.71 -22.30 28.82
C VAL A 110 -37.83 -23.21 28.30
N VAL A 111 -37.72 -23.74 27.08
CA VAL A 111 -38.76 -24.60 26.47
C VAL A 111 -39.05 -25.83 27.31
N SER A 112 -38.02 -26.46 27.90
CA SER A 112 -38.20 -27.62 28.79
C SER A 112 -39.03 -27.34 30.06
N THR A 113 -39.34 -26.07 30.37
CA THR A 113 -40.20 -25.67 31.50
C THR A 113 -41.65 -25.37 31.09
N LEU A 114 -41.93 -25.33 29.78
CA LEU A 114 -43.24 -24.93 29.26
C LEU A 114 -44.30 -26.03 29.40
N PRO A 115 -45.60 -25.65 29.42
CA PRO A 115 -46.72 -26.59 29.32
C PRO A 115 -46.68 -27.41 28.02
N ARG A 116 -47.33 -28.58 28.01
CA ARG A 116 -47.24 -29.60 26.94
C ARG A 116 -47.36 -29.05 25.52
N LEU A 117 -48.39 -28.25 25.22
CA LEU A 117 -48.61 -27.72 23.86
C LEU A 117 -47.49 -26.74 23.44
N SER A 118 -47.11 -25.85 24.35
CA SER A 118 -46.04 -24.88 24.13
C SER A 118 -44.67 -25.54 24.04
N PHE A 119 -44.43 -26.62 24.79
CA PHE A 119 -43.24 -27.45 24.66
C PHE A 119 -43.15 -28.08 23.27
N VAL A 120 -44.23 -28.72 22.80
CA VAL A 120 -44.26 -29.35 21.46
C VAL A 120 -44.01 -28.31 20.36
N ALA A 121 -44.67 -27.15 20.43
CA ALA A 121 -44.45 -26.06 19.49
C ALA A 121 -43.00 -25.55 19.52
N GLY A 122 -42.41 -25.42 20.71
CA GLY A 122 -41.01 -25.01 20.86
C GLY A 122 -40.03 -26.04 20.29
N MET A 123 -40.28 -27.33 20.51
CA MET A 123 -39.46 -28.40 19.93
C MET A 123 -39.58 -28.47 18.40
N ALA A 124 -40.76 -28.17 17.84
CA ALA A 124 -40.92 -28.09 16.38
C ALA A 124 -40.08 -26.96 15.76
N LEU A 125 -40.05 -25.78 16.39
CA LEU A 125 -39.18 -24.67 15.96
C LEU A 125 -37.69 -25.02 16.06
N LEU A 126 -37.31 -25.75 17.11
CA LEU A 126 -35.94 -26.25 17.25
C LEU A 126 -35.58 -27.22 16.12
N MET A 127 -36.45 -28.17 15.80
CA MET A 127 -36.21 -29.13 14.70
C MET A 127 -36.02 -28.40 13.37
N PHE A 128 -36.85 -27.40 13.09
CA PHE A 128 -36.73 -26.57 11.89
C PHE A 128 -35.39 -25.81 11.84
N LEU A 129 -34.95 -25.22 12.95
CA LEU A 129 -33.66 -24.53 13.04
C LEU A 129 -32.47 -25.50 12.87
N LEU A 130 -32.51 -26.69 13.48
CA LEU A 130 -31.42 -27.65 13.35
C LEU A 130 -31.33 -28.23 11.94
N MET A 131 -32.47 -28.48 11.30
CA MET A 131 -32.54 -28.92 9.91
C MET A 131 -32.00 -27.87 8.94
N SER A 132 -32.20 -26.57 9.21
CA SER A 132 -31.74 -25.50 8.32
C SER A 132 -30.23 -25.35 8.29
N PHE A 133 -29.47 -25.80 9.32
CA PHE A 133 -28.01 -25.72 9.30
C PHE A 133 -27.33 -26.61 8.26
N ASN A 134 -28.01 -27.69 7.84
CA ASN A 134 -27.48 -28.68 6.91
C ASN A 134 -26.04 -29.14 7.27
N ALA A 135 -25.82 -29.46 8.55
CA ALA A 135 -24.50 -29.75 9.10
C ALA A 135 -23.90 -31.07 8.59
N ASP A 136 -24.71 -32.00 8.11
CA ASP A 136 -24.23 -33.29 7.56
C ASP A 136 -23.37 -33.11 6.31
N MET A 137 -23.63 -32.06 5.52
CA MET A 137 -22.80 -31.68 4.35
C MET A 137 -21.35 -31.32 4.70
N LEU A 138 -21.02 -31.12 5.99
CA LEU A 138 -19.65 -30.89 6.47
C LEU A 138 -18.83 -32.20 6.58
N GLY A 139 -19.42 -33.36 6.29
CA GLY A 139 -18.69 -34.63 6.23
C GLY A 139 -18.35 -35.25 7.59
N ILE A 140 -19.07 -34.88 8.66
CA ILE A 140 -18.78 -35.30 10.05
C ILE A 140 -18.75 -36.84 10.20
N PHE A 141 -19.70 -37.54 9.55
CA PHE A 141 -19.77 -39.00 9.51
C PHE A 141 -19.85 -39.50 8.07
N ASP A 142 -20.88 -39.07 7.34
CA ASP A 142 -21.10 -39.29 5.90
C ASP A 142 -21.88 -38.08 5.38
N SER A 143 -21.44 -37.48 4.26
CA SER A 143 -22.07 -36.28 3.70
C SER A 143 -23.39 -36.55 2.98
N ARG A 144 -23.75 -37.82 2.75
CA ARG A 144 -24.99 -38.21 2.05
C ARG A 144 -26.14 -38.53 2.99
N GLU A 145 -25.85 -38.81 4.25
CA GLU A 145 -26.81 -39.29 5.25
C GLU A 145 -26.96 -38.28 6.39
N GLN A 146 -28.15 -38.20 7.01
CA GLN A 146 -28.47 -37.19 8.04
C GLN A 146 -28.08 -37.62 9.47
N TYR A 147 -26.94 -38.30 9.62
CA TYR A 147 -26.56 -38.90 10.91
C TYR A 147 -26.27 -37.87 12.01
N PHE A 148 -25.62 -36.76 11.67
CA PHE A 148 -25.31 -35.72 12.65
C PHE A 148 -26.58 -34.95 13.07
N LEU A 149 -27.52 -34.71 12.15
CA LEU A 149 -28.83 -34.15 12.49
C LEU A 149 -29.60 -35.06 13.46
N ILE A 150 -29.64 -36.37 13.19
CA ILE A 150 -30.30 -37.35 14.08
C ILE A 150 -29.61 -37.35 15.45
N LEU A 151 -28.28 -37.36 15.49
CA LEU A 151 -27.51 -37.29 16.73
C LEU A 151 -27.82 -36.02 17.54
N THR A 152 -27.83 -34.84 16.89
CA THR A 152 -28.15 -33.56 17.55
C THR A 152 -29.59 -33.53 18.06
N LEU A 153 -30.55 -34.02 17.28
CA LEU A 153 -31.96 -34.12 17.69
C LEU A 153 -32.14 -35.04 18.89
N LEU A 154 -31.48 -36.20 18.93
CA LEU A 154 -31.54 -37.10 20.08
C LEU A 154 -30.82 -36.50 21.29
N ALA A 155 -29.61 -35.97 21.10
CA ALA A 155 -28.78 -35.43 22.17
C ALA A 155 -29.37 -34.18 22.83
N LEU A 156 -30.14 -33.35 22.10
CA LEU A 156 -30.80 -32.17 22.66
C LEU A 156 -32.27 -32.43 23.01
N GLY A 157 -32.99 -33.18 22.17
CA GLY A 157 -34.41 -33.45 22.31
C GLY A 157 -34.76 -34.42 23.44
N VAL A 158 -33.98 -35.50 23.62
CA VAL A 158 -34.24 -36.46 24.71
C VAL A 158 -34.05 -35.80 26.07
N PRO A 159 -32.94 -35.09 26.37
CA PRO A 159 -32.80 -34.37 27.64
C PRO A 159 -33.87 -33.30 27.84
N ALA A 160 -34.26 -32.57 26.78
CA ALA A 160 -35.35 -31.60 26.86
C ALA A 160 -36.69 -32.23 27.24
N TYR A 161 -37.01 -33.38 26.65
CA TYR A 161 -38.20 -34.15 27.02
C TYR A 161 -38.11 -34.71 28.45
N VAL A 162 -36.94 -35.21 28.86
CA VAL A 162 -36.75 -35.72 30.23
C VAL A 162 -36.94 -34.63 31.27
N PHE A 163 -36.37 -33.45 31.05
CA PHE A 163 -36.56 -32.29 31.91
C PHE A 163 -38.01 -31.77 31.93
N HIS A 164 -38.74 -31.91 30.83
CA HIS A 164 -40.16 -31.53 30.72
C HIS A 164 -41.10 -32.55 31.41
N ALA A 165 -40.90 -33.84 31.18
CA ALA A 165 -41.84 -34.90 31.55
C ALA A 165 -41.54 -35.56 32.91
N PHE A 166 -40.26 -35.75 33.25
CA PHE A 166 -39.84 -36.54 34.43
C PHE A 166 -39.13 -35.71 35.50
N TRP A 167 -38.31 -34.74 35.10
CA TRP A 167 -37.44 -33.97 36.02
C TRP A 167 -37.87 -32.50 36.14
N GLN A 168 -39.15 -32.29 36.45
CA GLN A 168 -39.77 -30.97 36.49
C GLN A 168 -39.16 -30.04 37.56
N ASP A 169 -38.70 -30.59 38.70
CA ASP A 169 -38.15 -29.81 39.83
C ASP A 169 -36.70 -29.34 39.66
N VAL A 170 -36.01 -29.72 38.59
CA VAL A 170 -34.62 -29.31 38.36
C VAL A 170 -34.55 -27.80 38.12
N SER A 171 -33.67 -27.14 38.88
CA SER A 171 -33.48 -25.69 38.79
C SER A 171 -33.03 -25.24 37.40
N PHE A 172 -33.45 -24.04 37.01
CA PHE A 172 -33.13 -23.48 35.70
C PHE A 172 -31.62 -23.44 35.39
N GLY A 173 -30.79 -23.08 36.38
CA GLY A 173 -29.34 -23.04 36.20
C GLY A 173 -28.72 -24.41 35.87
N ARG A 174 -29.24 -25.50 36.43
CA ARG A 174 -28.78 -26.86 36.09
C ARG A 174 -29.22 -27.29 34.70
N ARG A 175 -30.43 -26.91 34.28
CA ARG A 175 -30.91 -27.11 32.89
C ARG A 175 -30.01 -26.37 31.90
N LEU A 176 -29.74 -25.10 32.18
CA LEU A 176 -28.84 -24.25 31.37
C LEU A 176 -27.44 -24.87 31.25
N LEU A 177 -26.84 -25.28 32.38
CA LEU A 177 -25.52 -25.94 32.37
C LEU A 177 -25.53 -27.25 31.58
N SER A 178 -26.58 -28.06 31.72
CA SER A 178 -26.71 -29.34 31.02
C SER A 178 -26.76 -29.12 29.50
N PHE A 179 -27.60 -28.20 29.03
CA PHE A 179 -27.66 -27.85 27.61
C PHE A 179 -26.40 -27.15 27.12
N ALA A 180 -25.75 -26.33 27.95
CA ALA A 180 -24.46 -25.72 27.60
C ALA A 180 -23.38 -26.78 27.33
N LEU A 181 -23.29 -27.80 28.19
CA LEU A 181 -22.34 -28.90 28.00
C LEU A 181 -22.67 -29.75 26.76
N LEU A 182 -23.96 -30.03 26.52
CA LEU A 182 -24.39 -30.78 25.34
C LEU A 182 -24.10 -30.03 24.05
N VAL A 183 -24.48 -28.75 23.96
CA VAL A 183 -24.20 -27.90 22.79
C VAL A 183 -22.70 -27.74 22.60
N ALA A 184 -21.92 -27.50 23.67
CA ALA A 184 -20.46 -27.40 23.58
C ALA A 184 -19.82 -28.71 23.10
N GLY A 185 -20.28 -29.87 23.58
CA GLY A 185 -19.79 -31.18 23.14
C GLY A 185 -20.12 -31.47 21.68
N LEU A 186 -21.34 -31.13 21.22
CA LEU A 186 -21.75 -31.26 19.83
C LEU A 186 -20.98 -30.30 18.91
N SER A 187 -20.78 -29.05 19.34
CA SER A 187 -19.95 -28.07 18.61
C SER A 187 -18.49 -28.54 18.54
N PHE A 188 -17.93 -29.04 19.64
CA PHE A 188 -16.56 -29.57 19.65
C PHE A 188 -16.41 -30.73 18.66
N LEU A 189 -17.35 -31.68 18.65
CA LEU A 189 -17.35 -32.78 17.69
C LEU A 189 -17.48 -32.29 16.25
N LEU A 190 -18.38 -31.34 15.98
CA LEU A 190 -18.57 -30.74 14.66
C LEU A 190 -17.29 -30.07 14.15
N PHE A 191 -16.68 -29.19 14.94
CA PHE A 191 -15.48 -28.46 14.52
C PHE A 191 -14.22 -29.33 14.47
N GLN A 192 -14.13 -30.38 15.30
CA GLN A 192 -13.01 -31.31 15.26
C GLN A 192 -13.06 -32.24 14.03
N ARG A 193 -14.26 -32.60 13.56
CA ARG A 193 -14.47 -33.56 12.48
C ARG A 193 -14.75 -32.94 11.12
N SER A 194 -15.03 -31.65 11.05
CA SER A 194 -15.22 -30.94 9.78
C SER A 194 -13.94 -30.97 8.94
N ASP A 195 -14.09 -31.22 7.63
CA ASP A 195 -12.98 -31.18 6.67
C ASP A 195 -12.54 -29.75 6.31
N ASN A 196 -13.34 -28.74 6.70
CA ASN A 196 -13.10 -27.34 6.37
C ASN A 196 -12.49 -26.56 7.55
N PRO A 197 -11.78 -25.44 7.28
CA PRO A 197 -11.37 -24.48 8.31
C PRO A 197 -12.54 -24.03 9.21
N THR A 198 -12.23 -23.57 10.42
CA THR A 198 -13.24 -23.23 11.44
C THR A 198 -14.18 -22.10 11.02
N ASP A 199 -13.65 -21.12 10.30
CA ASP A 199 -14.36 -19.95 9.80
C ASP A 199 -15.25 -20.32 8.59
N THR A 200 -14.76 -21.13 7.66
CA THR A 200 -15.54 -21.70 6.54
C THR A 200 -16.67 -22.62 7.04
N THR A 201 -16.41 -23.41 8.09
CA THR A 201 -17.41 -24.25 8.76
C THR A 201 -18.52 -23.42 9.40
N ALA A 202 -18.17 -22.32 10.08
CA ALA A 202 -19.17 -21.43 10.66
C ALA A 202 -20.02 -20.73 9.59
N LEU A 203 -19.37 -20.28 8.51
CA LEU A 203 -20.06 -19.70 7.36
C LEU A 203 -21.03 -20.68 6.72
N HIS A 204 -20.66 -21.97 6.58
CA HIS A 204 -21.56 -23.01 6.07
C HIS A 204 -22.87 -23.05 6.86
N LEU A 205 -22.79 -23.24 8.18
CA LEU A 205 -23.96 -23.36 9.04
C LEU A 205 -24.87 -22.13 8.93
N ILE A 206 -24.28 -20.93 8.98
CA ILE A 206 -25.04 -19.68 8.90
C ILE A 206 -25.64 -19.45 7.51
N SER A 207 -24.89 -19.71 6.43
CA SER A 207 -25.38 -19.56 5.06
C SER A 207 -26.59 -20.46 4.80
N TYR A 208 -26.56 -21.72 5.22
CA TYR A 208 -27.71 -22.62 5.09
C TYR A 208 -28.88 -22.21 6.01
N ALA A 209 -28.60 -21.65 7.20
CA ALA A 209 -29.63 -21.17 8.12
C ALA A 209 -30.31 -19.85 7.70
N THR A 210 -29.96 -19.23 6.57
CA THR A 210 -30.48 -17.92 6.12
C THR A 210 -32.01 -17.83 6.17
N SER A 211 -32.73 -18.81 5.63
CA SER A 211 -34.20 -18.81 5.61
C SER A 211 -34.80 -18.91 7.02
N SER A 212 -34.17 -19.67 7.92
CA SER A 212 -34.60 -19.74 9.32
C SER A 212 -34.33 -18.44 10.09
N GLY A 213 -33.25 -17.73 9.75
CA GLY A 213 -32.97 -16.39 10.23
C GLY A 213 -34.02 -15.37 9.77
N ALA A 214 -34.40 -15.40 8.49
CA ALA A 214 -35.48 -14.56 7.95
C ALA A 214 -36.82 -14.85 8.64
N ALA A 215 -37.13 -16.12 8.90
CA ALA A 215 -38.31 -16.49 9.68
C ALA A 215 -38.27 -15.94 11.11
N ALA A 216 -37.10 -15.96 11.78
CA ALA A 216 -36.95 -15.36 13.11
C ALA A 216 -37.18 -13.83 13.09
N VAL A 217 -36.67 -13.13 12.08
CA VAL A 217 -36.94 -11.70 11.87
C VAL A 217 -38.44 -11.46 11.64
N ALA A 218 -39.09 -12.24 10.78
CA ALA A 218 -40.51 -12.12 10.52
C ALA A 218 -41.37 -12.36 11.78
N LEU A 219 -41.03 -13.37 12.59
CA LEU A 219 -41.70 -13.66 13.85
C LEU A 219 -41.54 -12.50 14.85
N LEU A 220 -40.35 -11.90 14.95
CA LEU A 220 -40.14 -10.71 15.79
C LEU A 220 -40.98 -9.53 15.29
N VAL A 221 -40.95 -9.24 13.99
CA VAL A 221 -41.70 -8.14 13.38
C VAL A 221 -43.20 -8.29 13.63
N LEU A 222 -43.75 -9.49 13.42
CA LEU A 222 -45.15 -9.77 13.69
C LEU A 222 -45.47 -9.57 15.18
N TRP A 223 -44.62 -10.07 16.09
CA TRP A 223 -44.79 -9.84 17.52
C TRP A 223 -44.85 -8.34 17.87
N LEU A 224 -44.00 -7.53 17.23
CA LEU A 224 -43.87 -6.09 17.42
C LEU A 224 -44.91 -5.25 16.65
N GLY A 225 -45.67 -5.85 15.72
CA GLY A 225 -46.54 -5.15 14.78
C GLY A 225 -47.60 -4.22 15.40
N ILE A 226 -48.02 -4.49 16.64
CA ILE A 226 -49.02 -3.68 17.36
C ILE A 226 -48.39 -2.55 18.20
N GLU A 227 -47.09 -2.65 18.50
CA GLU A 227 -46.49 -1.96 19.66
C GLU A 227 -46.34 -0.46 19.41
N ASN A 228 -46.10 -0.03 18.16
CA ASN A 228 -46.05 1.39 17.83
C ASN A 228 -47.41 2.08 18.03
N ILE A 229 -48.50 1.48 17.56
CA ILE A 229 -49.87 1.99 17.78
C ILE A 229 -50.23 1.93 19.27
N TYR A 230 -49.85 0.88 19.99
CA TYR A 230 -50.00 0.81 21.44
C TYR A 230 -49.22 1.93 22.15
N GLY A 231 -47.99 2.22 21.72
CA GLY A 231 -47.19 3.34 22.22
C GLY A 231 -47.90 4.67 22.04
N LEU A 232 -48.45 4.94 20.85
CA LEU A 232 -49.26 6.13 20.57
C LEU A 232 -50.49 6.21 21.49
N LEU A 233 -51.18 5.08 21.72
CA LEU A 233 -52.30 5.00 22.66
C LEU A 233 -51.85 5.29 24.10
N TRP A 234 -50.71 4.74 24.51
CA TRP A 234 -50.14 4.95 25.84
C TRP A 234 -49.80 6.42 26.06
N PHE A 235 -49.07 7.05 25.14
CA PHE A 235 -48.77 8.48 25.21
C PHE A 235 -50.03 9.35 25.22
N ASN A 236 -51.06 8.98 24.45
CA ASN A 236 -52.31 9.73 24.38
C ASN A 236 -53.21 9.58 25.63
N THR A 237 -53.12 8.46 26.37
CA THR A 237 -54.06 8.14 27.48
C THR A 237 -53.43 8.06 28.87
N GLN A 238 -52.14 8.37 29.02
CA GLN A 238 -51.45 8.25 30.32
C GLN A 238 -51.76 9.38 31.33
N ALA A 239 -52.10 10.58 30.85
CA ALA A 239 -52.26 11.77 31.69
C ALA A 239 -53.45 11.67 32.65
N GLU A 240 -53.28 12.16 33.89
CA GLU A 240 -54.35 12.18 34.92
C GLU A 240 -55.39 13.26 34.67
N ASN A 241 -54.94 14.43 34.22
CA ASN A 241 -55.79 15.55 33.80
C ASN A 241 -55.55 15.85 32.32
N PRO A 242 -56.20 15.12 31.40
CA PRO A 242 -55.92 15.22 29.97
C PRO A 242 -56.51 16.50 29.35
N GLY A 243 -55.62 17.43 28.99
CA GLY A 243 -55.96 18.66 28.23
C GLY A 243 -56.53 18.40 26.83
N SER A 244 -56.78 19.46 26.05
CA SER A 244 -57.38 19.36 24.69
C SER A 244 -56.50 18.60 23.67
N ARG A 245 -55.18 18.55 23.89
CA ARG A 245 -54.19 17.82 23.07
C ARG A 245 -54.29 16.28 23.16
N PHE A 246 -55.12 15.75 24.06
CA PHE A 246 -55.33 14.32 24.27
C PHE A 246 -56.79 13.94 24.04
N GLY A 247 -57.02 12.78 23.44
CA GLY A 247 -58.36 12.26 23.16
C GLY A 247 -58.43 11.42 21.89
N LEU A 248 -59.63 11.17 21.38
CA LEU A 248 -59.83 10.32 20.20
C LEU A 248 -59.22 10.93 18.93
N LEU A 249 -59.46 12.22 18.67
CA LEU A 249 -59.04 12.87 17.43
C LEU A 249 -57.50 12.95 17.29
N PRO A 250 -56.73 13.43 18.30
CA PRO A 250 -55.26 13.41 18.21
C PRO A 250 -54.68 12.01 18.01
N PHE A 251 -55.23 11.01 18.71
CA PHE A 251 -54.80 9.61 18.55
C PHE A 251 -55.05 9.09 17.14
N LEU A 252 -56.23 9.35 16.57
CA LEU A 252 -56.55 8.97 15.20
C LEU A 252 -55.65 9.68 14.19
N LEU A 253 -55.41 10.98 14.34
CA LEU A 253 -54.55 11.74 13.42
C LEU A 253 -53.12 11.21 13.43
N VAL A 254 -52.51 10.99 14.60
CA VAL A 254 -51.12 10.49 14.69
C VAL A 254 -51.02 9.03 14.24
N SER A 255 -52.01 8.19 14.56
CA SER A 255 -52.04 6.79 14.09
C SER A 255 -52.23 6.71 12.58
N SER A 256 -53.11 7.52 11.99
CA SER A 256 -53.30 7.61 10.54
C SER A 256 -52.08 8.19 9.84
N LEU A 257 -51.37 9.15 10.45
CA LEU A 257 -50.11 9.66 9.90
C LEU A 257 -49.05 8.55 9.86
N TYR A 258 -48.87 7.81 10.96
CA TYR A 258 -47.93 6.69 11.04
C TYR A 258 -48.25 5.56 10.05
N LEU A 259 -49.51 5.13 9.98
CA LEU A 259 -49.93 4.10 9.01
C LEU A 259 -49.88 4.65 7.58
N GLY A 260 -50.19 5.93 7.38
CA GLY A 260 -50.11 6.63 6.10
C GLY A 260 -48.68 6.72 5.56
N THR A 261 -47.67 6.97 6.41
CA THR A 261 -46.26 6.96 5.97
C THR A 261 -45.80 5.55 5.57
N LEU A 262 -46.19 4.52 6.32
CA LEU A 262 -45.91 3.12 5.94
C LEU A 262 -46.61 2.73 4.63
N LEU A 263 -47.86 3.16 4.46
CA LEU A 263 -48.62 2.95 3.22
C LEU A 263 -47.94 3.64 2.03
N MET A 264 -47.50 4.90 2.20
CA MET A 264 -46.80 5.64 1.14
C MET A 264 -45.44 5.03 0.80
N TYR A 265 -44.70 4.55 1.81
CA TYR A 265 -43.45 3.80 1.61
C TYR A 265 -43.68 2.55 0.75
N TYR A 266 -44.66 1.73 1.12
CA TYR A 266 -45.00 0.51 0.39
C TYR A 266 -45.55 0.83 -1.02
N TRP A 267 -46.35 1.88 -1.15
CA TRP A 267 -46.92 2.32 -2.43
C TRP A 267 -45.85 2.85 -3.40
N ASN A 268 -44.80 3.49 -2.88
CA ASN A 268 -43.70 4.05 -3.66
C ASN A 268 -42.51 3.09 -3.76
N ASN A 269 -42.78 1.78 -3.80
CA ASN A 269 -41.80 0.70 -4.01
C ASN A 269 -40.59 0.76 -3.06
N GLY A 270 -40.82 1.05 -1.78
CA GLY A 270 -39.76 1.02 -0.77
C GLY A 270 -38.92 2.29 -0.67
N GLU A 271 -39.33 3.38 -1.33
CA GLU A 271 -38.67 4.68 -1.23
C GLU A 271 -39.60 5.75 -0.66
N LEU A 272 -39.20 6.42 0.43
CA LEU A 272 -39.92 7.59 0.93
C LEU A 272 -38.95 8.59 1.56
N LEU A 273 -38.88 9.80 1.03
CA LEU A 273 -38.09 10.89 1.61
C LEU A 273 -38.86 11.58 2.73
N ILE A 274 -38.30 11.59 3.94
CA ILE A 274 -38.88 12.32 5.09
C ILE A 274 -38.33 13.75 5.14
N LEU A 275 -37.03 13.91 4.85
CA LEU A 275 -36.32 15.18 4.79
C LEU A 275 -35.41 15.20 3.55
N PRO A 276 -34.94 16.38 3.07
CA PRO A 276 -33.99 16.46 1.98
C PRO A 276 -32.73 15.64 2.29
N GLY A 277 -32.55 14.52 1.56
CA GLY A 277 -31.43 13.59 1.75
C GLY A 277 -31.60 12.53 2.84
N VAL A 278 -32.79 12.41 3.47
CA VAL A 278 -33.07 11.37 4.48
C VAL A 278 -34.27 10.53 4.03
N GLN A 279 -34.02 9.26 3.73
CA GLN A 279 -35.04 8.27 3.40
C GLN A 279 -35.55 7.56 4.67
N LEU A 280 -36.82 7.16 4.66
CA LEU A 280 -37.40 6.31 5.70
C LEU A 280 -36.86 4.88 5.55
N ASP A 281 -36.20 4.37 6.60
CA ASP A 281 -35.92 2.94 6.74
C ASP A 281 -36.92 2.32 7.76
N PRO A 282 -37.82 1.41 7.32
CA PRO A 282 -38.80 0.77 8.20
C PRO A 282 -38.20 0.00 9.38
N LEU A 283 -36.96 -0.50 9.26
CA LEU A 283 -36.30 -1.25 10.33
C LEU A 283 -36.05 -0.37 11.57
N VAL A 284 -35.87 0.94 11.38
CA VAL A 284 -35.72 1.91 12.49
C VAL A 284 -37.00 1.99 13.34
N LEU A 285 -38.16 1.72 12.76
CA LEU A 285 -39.45 1.71 13.48
C LEU A 285 -39.61 0.50 14.41
N LEU A 286 -38.75 -0.51 14.30
CA LEU A 286 -38.70 -1.62 15.24
C LEU A 286 -38.05 -1.23 16.57
N LEU A 287 -37.22 -0.19 16.61
CA LEU A 287 -36.55 0.27 17.84
C LEU A 287 -37.54 0.73 18.90
N PRO A 288 -38.44 1.71 18.63
CA PRO A 288 -39.46 2.09 19.61
C PRO A 288 -40.40 0.92 19.89
N ALA A 289 -40.77 0.12 18.89
CA ALA A 289 -41.65 -1.03 19.06
C ALA A 289 -41.08 -2.06 20.05
N ALA A 290 -39.78 -2.39 19.96
CA ALA A 290 -39.11 -3.34 20.84
C ALA A 290 -39.05 -2.82 22.29
N VAL A 291 -38.73 -1.54 22.48
CA VAL A 291 -38.73 -0.90 23.82
C VAL A 291 -40.13 -0.92 24.43
N ILE A 292 -41.14 -0.53 23.65
CA ILE A 292 -42.54 -0.54 24.10
C ILE A 292 -42.97 -1.97 24.44
N SER A 293 -42.65 -2.95 23.61
CA SER A 293 -43.00 -4.36 23.85
C SER A 293 -42.41 -4.87 25.15
N TRP A 294 -41.13 -4.58 25.43
CA TRP A 294 -40.49 -4.97 26.69
C TRP A 294 -41.18 -4.37 27.91
N LEU A 295 -41.48 -3.06 27.87
CA LEU A 295 -42.17 -2.36 28.96
C LEU A 295 -43.62 -2.86 29.16
N ASN A 296 -44.25 -3.30 28.09
CA ASN A 296 -45.66 -3.70 28.06
C ASN A 296 -45.88 -5.21 28.28
N LEU A 297 -44.82 -6.01 28.23
CA LEU A 297 -44.89 -7.47 28.22
C LEU A 297 -45.71 -8.06 29.38
N ARG A 298 -45.59 -7.47 30.58
CA ARG A 298 -46.33 -7.90 31.78
C ARG A 298 -47.84 -7.72 31.66
N ARG A 299 -48.29 -6.66 30.99
CA ARG A 299 -49.73 -6.42 30.77
C ARG A 299 -50.27 -7.33 29.69
N ARG A 300 -49.47 -7.55 28.65
CA ARG A 300 -49.78 -8.46 27.56
C ARG A 300 -49.88 -9.92 28.01
N ALA A 301 -49.34 -10.28 29.19
CA ALA A 301 -49.47 -11.61 29.79
C ALA A 301 -50.94 -12.06 29.95
N ALA A 302 -51.90 -11.14 30.04
CA ALA A 302 -53.33 -11.46 30.04
C ALA A 302 -53.78 -12.22 28.76
N THR A 303 -53.03 -12.15 27.66
CA THR A 303 -53.40 -12.79 26.39
C THR A 303 -52.70 -14.12 26.13
N TYR A 304 -51.58 -14.40 26.81
CA TYR A 304 -50.74 -15.57 26.54
C TYR A 304 -50.32 -16.35 27.79
N GLY A 305 -50.61 -15.84 29.00
CA GLY A 305 -50.08 -16.35 30.27
C GLY A 305 -50.42 -17.82 30.55
N ASP A 306 -51.55 -18.31 30.05
CA ASP A 306 -51.96 -19.71 30.19
C ASP A 306 -51.08 -20.67 29.36
N TRP A 307 -50.46 -20.16 28.29
CA TRP A 307 -49.66 -20.94 27.36
C TRP A 307 -48.16 -20.79 27.67
N VAL A 308 -47.75 -19.58 28.02
CA VAL A 308 -46.35 -19.23 28.30
C VAL A 308 -46.30 -18.39 29.58
N PRO A 309 -45.69 -18.91 30.67
CA PRO A 309 -45.50 -18.15 31.89
C PRO A 309 -44.73 -16.85 31.63
N PHE A 310 -45.04 -15.79 32.37
CA PHE A 310 -44.44 -14.46 32.18
C PHE A 310 -42.91 -14.49 32.22
N GLU A 311 -42.33 -15.22 33.17
CA GLU A 311 -40.88 -15.37 33.29
C GLU A 311 -40.28 -15.96 32.01
N SER A 312 -40.83 -17.08 31.52
CA SER A 312 -40.42 -17.72 30.26
C SER A 312 -40.62 -16.80 29.05
N ALA A 313 -41.70 -16.01 29.01
CA ALA A 313 -41.97 -15.06 27.93
C ALA A 313 -40.90 -13.96 27.85
N GLN A 314 -40.38 -13.46 28.98
CA GLN A 314 -39.27 -12.51 29.00
C GLN A 314 -38.01 -13.10 28.33
N ALA A 315 -37.66 -14.34 28.70
CA ALA A 315 -36.49 -15.00 28.13
C ALA A 315 -36.68 -15.29 26.63
N LEU A 316 -37.84 -15.80 26.22
CA LEU A 316 -38.15 -16.10 24.82
C LEU A 316 -38.15 -14.85 23.94
N LEU A 317 -38.64 -13.72 24.43
CA LEU A 317 -38.58 -12.45 23.68
C LEU A 317 -37.13 -11.99 23.48
N LEU A 318 -36.28 -12.07 24.52
CA LEU A 318 -34.86 -11.74 24.40
C LEU A 318 -34.13 -12.68 23.44
N ILE A 319 -34.44 -13.99 23.47
CA ILE A 319 -33.87 -14.97 22.53
C ILE A 319 -34.30 -14.65 21.10
N LEU A 320 -35.60 -14.44 20.85
CA LEU A 320 -36.11 -14.11 19.51
C LEU A 320 -35.51 -12.79 19.01
N PHE A 321 -35.42 -11.78 19.87
CA PHE A 321 -34.80 -10.50 19.54
C PHE A 321 -33.31 -10.67 19.21
N THR A 322 -32.56 -11.46 19.99
CA THR A 322 -31.13 -11.73 19.74
C THR A 322 -30.94 -12.45 18.41
N VAL A 323 -31.68 -13.53 18.14
CA VAL A 323 -31.55 -14.28 16.89
C VAL A 323 -31.93 -13.41 15.69
N ALA A 324 -33.06 -12.70 15.75
CA ALA A 324 -33.50 -11.81 14.68
C ALA A 324 -32.50 -10.68 14.40
N THR A 325 -32.03 -9.98 15.44
CA THR A 325 -31.03 -8.91 15.29
C THR A 325 -29.67 -9.46 14.85
N GLY A 326 -29.30 -10.68 15.26
CA GLY A 326 -28.07 -11.33 14.82
C GLY A 326 -28.09 -11.65 13.32
N PHE A 327 -29.16 -12.27 12.82
CA PHE A 327 -29.31 -12.55 11.39
C PHE A 327 -29.46 -11.28 10.55
N LEU A 328 -30.19 -10.27 11.06
CA LEU A 328 -30.26 -8.96 10.40
C LEU A 328 -28.89 -8.26 10.38
N GLY A 329 -28.13 -8.34 11.48
CA GLY A 329 -26.77 -7.83 11.58
C GLY A 329 -25.82 -8.55 10.62
N PHE A 330 -25.95 -9.86 10.44
CA PHE A 330 -25.22 -10.62 9.44
C PHE A 330 -25.59 -10.18 8.02
N ALA A 331 -26.87 -9.97 7.71
CA ALA A 331 -27.31 -9.46 6.42
C ALA A 331 -26.70 -8.07 6.09
N PHE A 332 -26.60 -7.18 7.10
CA PHE A 332 -25.87 -5.92 6.96
C PHE A 332 -24.38 -6.14 6.78
N ALA A 333 -23.77 -7.02 7.57
CA ALA A 333 -22.35 -7.33 7.53
C ALA A 333 -21.92 -7.86 6.16
N THR A 334 -22.77 -8.65 5.48
CA THR A 334 -22.52 -9.20 4.13
C THR A 334 -23.03 -8.29 3.00
N ALA A 335 -23.66 -7.15 3.33
CA ALA A 335 -24.35 -6.28 2.38
C ALA A 335 -25.25 -7.07 1.40
N ASN A 336 -26.06 -7.99 1.92
CA ASN A 336 -26.94 -8.85 1.12
C ASN A 336 -28.24 -8.11 0.82
N ASP A 337 -28.28 -7.42 -0.32
CA ASP A 337 -29.34 -6.49 -0.71
C ASP A 337 -30.74 -7.12 -0.78
N PRO A 338 -30.97 -8.30 -1.41
CA PRO A 338 -32.29 -8.95 -1.37
C PRO A 338 -32.79 -9.21 0.04
N LEU A 339 -31.92 -9.71 0.93
CA LEU A 339 -32.32 -10.05 2.29
C LEU A 339 -32.67 -8.81 3.11
N LEU A 340 -31.95 -7.71 2.89
CA LEU A 340 -32.23 -6.42 3.52
C LEU A 340 -33.49 -5.75 2.94
N ALA A 341 -33.74 -5.87 1.63
CA ALA A 341 -34.96 -5.42 0.99
C ALA A 341 -36.18 -6.19 1.54
N ALA A 342 -36.11 -7.53 1.56
CA ALA A 342 -37.13 -8.39 2.15
C ALA A 342 -37.45 -8.02 3.60
N ALA A 343 -36.41 -7.78 4.42
CA ALA A 343 -36.59 -7.37 5.81
C ALA A 343 -37.32 -6.02 5.92
N ARG A 344 -36.99 -5.04 5.07
CA ARG A 344 -37.63 -3.71 5.05
C ARG A 344 -39.08 -3.78 4.58
N ASP A 345 -39.33 -4.45 3.46
CA ASP A 345 -40.65 -4.56 2.85
C ASP A 345 -41.61 -5.34 3.75
N PHE A 346 -41.16 -6.47 4.29
CA PHE A 346 -41.94 -7.24 5.26
C PHE A 346 -42.21 -6.43 6.53
N THR A 347 -41.21 -5.70 7.04
CA THR A 347 -41.38 -4.85 8.22
C THR A 347 -42.42 -3.75 7.98
N ALA A 348 -42.33 -3.05 6.86
CA ALA A 348 -43.28 -2.01 6.50
C ALA A 348 -44.70 -2.57 6.38
N LEU A 349 -44.86 -3.67 5.64
CA LEU A 349 -46.15 -4.31 5.42
C LEU A 349 -46.76 -4.88 6.72
N ALA A 350 -45.97 -5.54 7.55
CA ALA A 350 -46.42 -6.11 8.82
C ALA A 350 -46.82 -5.02 9.83
N LEU A 351 -46.00 -3.97 9.99
CA LEU A 351 -46.34 -2.84 10.87
C LEU A 351 -47.60 -2.11 10.38
N LEU A 352 -47.79 -1.99 9.06
CA LEU A 352 -48.99 -1.42 8.46
C LEU A 352 -50.23 -2.29 8.73
N ALA A 353 -50.18 -3.57 8.36
CA ALA A 353 -51.33 -4.47 8.40
C ALA A 353 -51.74 -4.84 9.84
N VAL A 354 -50.77 -5.25 10.66
CA VAL A 354 -51.01 -5.63 12.07
C VAL A 354 -51.33 -4.38 12.90
N GLY A 355 -50.65 -3.25 12.64
CA GLY A 355 -50.94 -1.97 13.27
C GLY A 355 -52.33 -1.44 12.93
N ALA A 356 -52.76 -1.54 11.67
CA ALA A 356 -54.12 -1.16 11.24
C ALA A 356 -55.19 -2.07 11.86
N ALA A 357 -54.96 -3.39 11.88
CA ALA A 357 -55.87 -4.34 12.54
C ALA A 357 -56.00 -4.02 14.05
N PHE A 358 -54.89 -3.66 14.71
CA PHE A 358 -54.91 -3.25 16.11
C PHE A 358 -55.63 -1.91 16.32
N LEU A 359 -55.45 -0.93 15.44
CA LEU A 359 -56.18 0.33 15.48
C LEU A 359 -57.70 0.11 15.36
N LEU A 360 -58.13 -0.77 14.45
CA LEU A 360 -59.54 -1.15 14.31
C LEU A 360 -60.06 -1.85 15.58
N TYR A 361 -59.28 -2.79 16.14
CA TYR A 361 -59.61 -3.44 17.41
C TYR A 361 -59.80 -2.43 18.55
N LEU A 362 -58.96 -1.41 18.63
CA LEU A 362 -59.08 -0.32 19.62
C LEU A 362 -60.36 0.48 19.41
N LEU A 363 -60.72 0.79 18.17
CA LEU A 363 -61.94 1.51 17.83
C LEU A 363 -63.20 0.69 18.18
N PHE A 364 -63.23 -0.61 17.89
CA PHE A 364 -64.39 -1.44 18.18
C PHE A 364 -64.62 -1.67 19.68
N ASN A 365 -63.54 -1.89 20.44
CA ASN A 365 -63.65 -2.23 21.86
C ASN A 365 -63.62 -0.99 22.79
N PHE A 366 -62.83 0.04 22.47
CA PHE A 366 -62.46 1.07 23.45
C PHE A 366 -62.75 2.52 23.03
N VAL A 367 -63.39 2.78 21.87
CA VAL A 367 -63.66 4.14 21.39
C VAL A 367 -64.38 5.04 22.41
N THR A 368 -65.34 4.49 23.15
CA THR A 368 -66.09 5.24 24.18
C THR A 368 -65.18 5.66 25.33
N LEU A 369 -64.29 4.77 25.78
CA LEU A 369 -63.32 5.02 26.85
C LEU A 369 -62.26 6.03 26.43
N ILE A 370 -61.83 6.00 25.15
CA ILE A 370 -60.90 7.00 24.60
C ILE A 370 -61.57 8.38 24.50
N ARG A 371 -62.85 8.46 24.10
CA ARG A 371 -63.62 9.73 24.09
C ARG A 371 -63.79 10.31 25.49
N GLN A 372 -63.99 9.45 26.49
CA GLN A 372 -64.04 9.82 27.91
C GLN A 372 -62.65 10.13 28.50
N LYS A 373 -61.58 10.05 27.70
CA LYS A 373 -60.18 10.30 28.07
C LYS A 373 -59.69 9.45 29.25
N LEU A 374 -60.20 8.22 29.35
CA LEU A 374 -59.78 7.27 30.37
C LEU A 374 -58.44 6.60 29.99
N ARG A 375 -57.81 5.96 30.98
CA ARG A 375 -56.50 5.29 30.85
C ARG A 375 -56.61 3.93 30.12
N VAL A 376 -57.03 3.97 28.87
CA VAL A 376 -57.31 2.77 28.04
C VAL A 376 -56.10 1.85 27.89
N PHE A 377 -54.89 2.40 27.84
CA PHE A 377 -53.65 1.62 27.75
C PHE A 377 -53.44 0.60 28.88
N ARG A 378 -54.16 0.70 30.01
CA ARG A 378 -54.09 -0.29 31.11
C ARG A 378 -55.00 -1.50 30.89
N VAL A 379 -56.10 -1.34 30.15
CA VAL A 379 -57.17 -2.35 30.01
C VAL A 379 -57.27 -2.92 28.59
N VAL A 380 -56.33 -2.59 27.71
CA VAL A 380 -56.39 -2.91 26.28
C VAL A 380 -56.41 -4.41 25.97
N TYR A 381 -55.92 -5.24 26.88
CA TYR A 381 -55.82 -6.70 26.74
C TYR A 381 -57.01 -7.46 27.34
N GLU A 382 -57.98 -6.75 27.92
CA GLU A 382 -59.20 -7.32 28.49
C GLU A 382 -60.43 -6.83 27.69
N PRO A 383 -60.62 -7.32 26.44
CA PRO A 383 -61.68 -6.83 25.57
C PRO A 383 -63.08 -7.24 26.04
N ARG A 384 -64.08 -6.40 25.72
CA ARG A 384 -65.50 -6.70 25.97
C ARG A 384 -66.27 -7.18 24.74
N ARG A 385 -65.77 -6.90 23.52
CA ARG A 385 -66.48 -7.19 22.26
C ARG A 385 -65.70 -8.15 21.36
N LEU A 386 -64.57 -7.69 20.82
CA LEU A 386 -63.74 -8.50 19.92
C LEU A 386 -62.56 -9.07 20.71
N PRO A 387 -62.35 -10.40 20.72
CA PRO A 387 -61.16 -11.02 21.30
C PRO A 387 -59.85 -10.49 20.69
N PHE A 388 -58.80 -10.42 21.50
CA PHE A 388 -57.52 -9.84 21.10
C PHE A 388 -56.82 -10.64 19.97
N TYR A 389 -56.94 -11.96 19.93
CA TYR A 389 -56.29 -12.80 18.91
C TYR A 389 -56.73 -12.46 17.47
N ILE A 390 -57.91 -11.84 17.28
CA ILE A 390 -58.42 -11.40 15.97
C ILE A 390 -57.46 -10.40 15.31
N VAL A 391 -56.77 -9.57 16.10
CA VAL A 391 -55.78 -8.61 15.58
C VAL A 391 -54.70 -9.32 14.77
N TYR A 392 -54.20 -10.44 15.29
CA TYR A 392 -53.19 -11.24 14.61
C TYR A 392 -53.77 -11.99 13.42
N VAL A 393 -54.95 -12.60 13.55
CA VAL A 393 -55.61 -13.31 12.43
C VAL A 393 -55.86 -12.37 11.24
N VAL A 394 -56.43 -11.19 11.48
CA VAL A 394 -56.72 -10.20 10.43
C VAL A 394 -55.43 -9.57 9.91
N GLY A 395 -54.51 -9.19 10.80
CA GLY A 395 -53.24 -8.57 10.42
C GLY A 395 -52.37 -9.51 9.57
N THR A 396 -52.11 -10.74 10.01
CA THR A 396 -51.35 -11.72 9.23
C THR A 396 -52.10 -12.16 7.98
N GLY A 397 -53.43 -12.28 8.05
CA GLY A 397 -54.26 -12.57 6.87
C GLY A 397 -54.13 -11.48 5.80
N ALA A 398 -54.07 -10.21 6.20
CA ALA A 398 -53.85 -9.09 5.29
C ALA A 398 -52.44 -9.08 4.70
N VAL A 399 -51.40 -9.37 5.50
CA VAL A 399 -50.03 -9.57 4.98
C VAL A 399 -50.02 -10.68 3.93
N LEU A 400 -50.58 -11.85 4.24
CA LEU A 400 -50.64 -12.99 3.32
C LEU A 400 -51.43 -12.67 2.04
N ALA A 401 -52.54 -11.94 2.14
CA ALA A 401 -53.32 -11.55 0.97
C ALA A 401 -52.54 -10.61 0.04
N VAL A 402 -51.76 -9.68 0.60
CA VAL A 402 -50.91 -8.76 -0.17
C VAL A 402 -49.73 -9.51 -0.78
N GLU A 403 -49.06 -10.40 -0.03
CA GLU A 403 -47.98 -11.24 -0.56
C GLU A 403 -48.47 -12.15 -1.68
N MET A 404 -49.63 -12.80 -1.51
CA MET A 404 -50.21 -13.66 -2.54
C MET A 404 -50.55 -12.87 -3.82
N ARG A 405 -51.04 -11.63 -3.68
CA ARG A 405 -51.26 -10.72 -4.82
C ARG A 405 -49.95 -10.37 -5.53
N ASN A 406 -48.85 -10.30 -4.79
CA ASN A 406 -47.51 -9.99 -5.28
C ASN A 406 -46.68 -11.25 -5.57
N ASN A 407 -47.33 -12.41 -5.73
CA ASN A 407 -46.70 -13.70 -6.02
C ASN A 407 -45.57 -14.09 -5.04
N PHE A 408 -45.69 -13.70 -3.77
CA PHE A 408 -44.71 -13.96 -2.70
C PHE A 408 -43.31 -13.41 -3.00
N TYR A 409 -43.21 -12.25 -3.64
CA TYR A 409 -41.93 -11.61 -3.98
C TYR A 409 -40.95 -11.48 -2.80
N VAL A 410 -41.42 -11.24 -1.56
CA VAL A 410 -40.55 -11.20 -0.37
C VAL A 410 -39.89 -12.56 -0.10
N VAL A 411 -40.59 -13.66 -0.39
CA VAL A 411 -40.03 -15.02 -0.26
C VAL A 411 -38.95 -15.26 -1.33
N ASP A 412 -39.17 -14.80 -2.56
CA ASP A 412 -38.18 -14.87 -3.64
C ASP A 412 -36.91 -14.09 -3.26
N GLN A 413 -37.06 -12.89 -2.67
CA GLN A 413 -35.93 -12.11 -2.16
C GLN A 413 -35.17 -12.83 -1.03
N VAL A 414 -35.86 -13.53 -0.12
CA VAL A 414 -35.22 -14.35 0.92
C VAL A 414 -34.45 -15.51 0.30
N GLN A 415 -35.00 -16.17 -0.72
CA GLN A 415 -34.32 -17.25 -1.45
C GLN A 415 -33.12 -16.73 -2.25
N ALA A 416 -33.22 -15.56 -2.88
CA ALA A 416 -32.09 -14.89 -3.49
C ALA A 416 -31.00 -14.59 -2.44
N GLY A 417 -31.38 -14.06 -1.28
CA GLY A 417 -30.45 -13.85 -0.17
C GLY A 417 -29.74 -15.12 0.30
N TYR A 418 -30.45 -16.26 0.34
CA TYR A 418 -29.87 -17.57 0.61
C TYR A 418 -28.83 -17.97 -0.45
N PHE A 419 -29.16 -17.85 -1.74
CA PHE A 419 -28.22 -18.19 -2.82
C PHE A 419 -27.00 -17.26 -2.87
N ASN A 420 -27.14 -15.99 -2.49
CA ASN A 420 -26.01 -15.08 -2.26
C ASN A 420 -25.05 -15.64 -1.19
N ASN A 421 -25.57 -16.06 -0.04
CA ASN A 421 -24.75 -16.56 1.08
C ASN A 421 -24.08 -17.92 0.77
N VAL A 422 -24.77 -18.82 0.06
CA VAL A 422 -24.19 -20.10 -0.37
C VAL A 422 -23.23 -19.91 -1.56
N GLY A 423 -23.49 -18.94 -2.43
CA GLY A 423 -22.56 -18.50 -3.47
C GLY A 423 -21.25 -17.97 -2.89
N ASP A 424 -21.33 -17.17 -1.81
CA ASP A 424 -20.15 -16.68 -1.09
C ASP A 424 -19.36 -17.81 -0.42
N LEU A 425 -20.04 -18.77 0.20
CA LEU A 425 -19.42 -19.96 0.79
C LEU A 425 -18.65 -20.77 -0.26
N THR A 426 -19.31 -21.09 -1.38
CA THR A 426 -18.71 -21.90 -2.45
C THR A 426 -17.61 -21.17 -3.20
N ARG A 427 -17.70 -19.84 -3.33
CA ARG A 427 -16.60 -19.03 -3.84
C ARG A 427 -15.39 -19.09 -2.92
N LEU A 428 -15.57 -18.92 -1.60
CA LEU A 428 -14.47 -19.03 -0.63
C LEU A 428 -13.79 -20.40 -0.71
N GLN A 429 -14.57 -21.48 -0.77
CA GLN A 429 -14.03 -22.85 -0.96
C GLN A 429 -13.26 -23.00 -2.28
N SER A 430 -13.74 -22.40 -3.37
CA SER A 430 -13.03 -22.37 -4.66
C SER A 430 -11.72 -21.57 -4.59
N GLU A 431 -11.66 -20.51 -3.79
CA GLU A 431 -10.45 -19.70 -3.60
C GLU A 431 -9.40 -20.45 -2.77
N GLU A 432 -9.84 -21.21 -1.75
CA GLU A 432 -9.00 -22.10 -0.94
C GLU A 432 -8.50 -23.34 -1.72
N GLN A 433 -9.27 -23.79 -2.72
CA GLN A 433 -8.94 -24.94 -3.57
C GLN A 433 -8.86 -24.55 -5.06
N PRO A 434 -7.77 -23.89 -5.52
CA PRO A 434 -7.69 -23.30 -6.86
C PRO A 434 -7.91 -24.29 -8.02
N ASN A 435 -7.55 -25.57 -7.81
CA ASN A 435 -7.66 -26.63 -8.80
C ASN A 435 -9.10 -27.22 -8.94
N GLY A 436 -10.03 -26.84 -8.06
CA GLY A 436 -11.41 -27.32 -8.06
C GLY A 436 -12.35 -26.49 -8.95
N GLU A 437 -12.23 -26.61 -10.28
CA GLU A 437 -13.06 -25.83 -11.23
C GLU A 437 -14.58 -25.99 -11.01
N GLY A 438 -15.02 -27.15 -10.53
CA GLY A 438 -16.43 -27.43 -10.23
C GLY A 438 -17.03 -26.50 -9.17
N LEU A 439 -16.24 -26.09 -8.16
CA LEU A 439 -16.71 -25.18 -7.09
C LEU A 439 -16.92 -23.76 -7.62
N ALA A 440 -16.05 -23.29 -8.52
CA ALA A 440 -16.21 -21.98 -9.16
C ALA A 440 -17.47 -21.94 -10.03
N LEU A 441 -17.71 -22.99 -10.84
CA LEU A 441 -18.93 -23.08 -11.65
C LEU A 441 -20.18 -23.14 -10.76
N LEU A 442 -20.12 -23.87 -9.65
CA LEU A 442 -21.23 -23.94 -8.69
C LEU A 442 -21.52 -22.57 -8.05
N ALA A 443 -20.49 -21.84 -7.62
CA ALA A 443 -20.63 -20.48 -7.10
C ALA A 443 -21.25 -19.53 -8.12
N GLU A 444 -20.79 -19.59 -9.38
CA GLU A 444 -21.40 -18.82 -10.47
C GLU A 444 -22.88 -19.15 -10.65
N ARG A 445 -23.24 -20.44 -10.58
CA ARG A 445 -24.64 -20.88 -10.68
C ARG A 445 -25.49 -20.39 -9.52
N TYR A 446 -24.99 -20.42 -8.29
CA TYR A 446 -25.73 -19.87 -7.14
C TYR A 446 -25.96 -18.36 -7.28
N TYR A 447 -24.96 -17.58 -7.69
CA TYR A 447 -25.19 -16.16 -7.95
C TYR A 447 -26.14 -15.94 -9.15
N ALA A 448 -26.10 -16.78 -10.18
CA ALA A 448 -27.04 -16.69 -11.29
C ALA A 448 -28.48 -16.98 -10.84
N GLU A 449 -28.70 -17.99 -10.01
CA GLU A 449 -30.00 -18.33 -9.45
C GLU A 449 -30.54 -17.18 -8.57
N SER A 450 -29.66 -16.60 -7.75
CA SER A 450 -29.96 -15.44 -6.94
C SER A 450 -30.43 -14.21 -7.75
N ASP A 451 -29.82 -13.96 -8.91
CA ASP A 451 -30.19 -12.86 -9.82
C ASP A 451 -31.48 -13.15 -10.62
N VAL A 452 -31.85 -14.43 -10.79
CA VAL A 452 -33.13 -14.82 -11.41
C VAL A 452 -34.30 -14.55 -10.46
N LEU A 453 -34.13 -14.90 -9.18
CA LEU A 453 -35.14 -14.73 -8.14
C LEU A 453 -35.35 -13.25 -7.78
N ASP A 454 -34.27 -12.51 -7.55
CA ASP A 454 -34.33 -11.08 -7.36
C ASP A 454 -33.56 -10.37 -8.47
N GLN A 455 -34.31 -9.90 -9.48
CA GLN A 455 -33.71 -9.23 -10.61
C GLN A 455 -32.98 -7.97 -10.13
N HIS A 456 -31.78 -7.73 -10.65
CA HIS A 456 -30.96 -6.56 -10.32
C HIS A 456 -30.23 -6.69 -8.97
N ASN A 457 -30.10 -7.91 -8.44
CA ASN A 457 -29.31 -8.23 -7.27
C ASN A 457 -27.85 -7.80 -7.43
N HIS A 458 -27.50 -6.71 -6.76
CA HIS A 458 -26.17 -6.12 -6.82
C HIS A 458 -25.15 -7.03 -6.16
N ARG A 459 -25.50 -7.67 -5.04
CA ARG A 459 -24.61 -8.62 -4.36
C ARG A 459 -24.24 -9.79 -5.26
N ALA A 460 -25.21 -10.40 -5.93
CA ALA A 460 -24.98 -11.54 -6.82
C ALA A 460 -24.06 -11.17 -7.99
N THR A 461 -24.33 -10.03 -8.63
CA THR A 461 -23.53 -9.58 -9.77
C THR A 461 -22.10 -9.24 -9.36
N MET A 462 -21.94 -8.59 -8.21
CA MET A 462 -20.63 -8.28 -7.63
C MET A 462 -19.89 -9.56 -7.19
N GLY A 463 -20.60 -10.55 -6.63
CA GLY A 463 -20.05 -11.87 -6.31
C GLY A 463 -19.49 -12.59 -7.54
N ARG A 464 -20.23 -12.55 -8.67
CA ARG A 464 -19.73 -13.06 -9.97
C ARG A 464 -18.51 -12.28 -10.47
N ALA A 465 -18.54 -10.95 -10.36
CA ALA A 465 -17.41 -10.12 -10.76
C ALA A 465 -16.15 -10.45 -9.95
N ALA A 466 -16.27 -10.63 -8.63
CA ALA A 466 -15.16 -11.07 -7.77
C ALA A 466 -14.65 -12.47 -8.12
N LEU A 467 -15.55 -13.40 -8.43
CA LEU A 467 -15.16 -14.74 -8.91
C LEU A 467 -14.35 -14.65 -10.21
N TYR A 468 -14.80 -13.86 -11.19
CA TYR A 468 -14.08 -13.65 -12.45
C TYR A 468 -12.74 -12.95 -12.21
N HIS A 469 -12.67 -11.99 -11.29
CA HIS A 469 -11.44 -11.32 -10.91
C HIS A 469 -10.39 -12.30 -10.37
N PHE A 470 -10.78 -13.13 -9.38
CA PHE A 470 -9.89 -14.14 -8.79
C PHE A 470 -9.36 -15.12 -9.84
N ARG A 471 -10.19 -15.48 -10.83
CA ARG A 471 -9.83 -16.35 -11.95
C ARG A 471 -9.13 -15.63 -13.10
N SER A 472 -8.78 -14.35 -12.95
CA SER A 472 -8.11 -13.52 -13.98
C SER A 472 -8.91 -13.39 -15.29
N GLN A 473 -10.25 -13.48 -15.22
CA GLN A 473 -11.15 -13.39 -16.38
C GLN A 473 -11.66 -11.95 -16.59
N ARG A 474 -10.76 -11.03 -16.96
CA ARG A 474 -11.04 -9.59 -17.11
C ARG A 474 -12.30 -9.28 -17.94
N GLN A 475 -12.49 -9.93 -19.09
CA GLN A 475 -13.62 -9.64 -19.97
C GLN A 475 -14.97 -10.08 -19.36
N ASN A 476 -14.99 -11.22 -18.67
CA ASN A 476 -16.20 -11.70 -17.99
C ASN A 476 -16.58 -10.79 -16.83
N GLU A 477 -15.59 -10.29 -16.10
CA GLU A 477 -15.76 -9.28 -15.05
C GLU A 477 -16.37 -7.99 -15.60
N ILE A 478 -15.80 -7.43 -16.68
CA ILE A 478 -16.33 -6.24 -17.37
C ILE A 478 -17.78 -6.46 -17.79
N ASN A 479 -18.09 -7.61 -18.40
CA ASN A 479 -19.44 -7.93 -18.87
C ASN A 479 -20.45 -8.02 -17.71
N ALA A 480 -20.06 -8.62 -16.58
CA ALA A 480 -20.89 -8.70 -15.39
C ALA A 480 -21.17 -7.30 -14.80
N LEU A 481 -20.14 -6.47 -14.64
CA LEU A 481 -20.26 -5.12 -14.09
C LEU A 481 -21.05 -4.18 -15.01
N ARG A 482 -20.85 -4.25 -16.34
CA ARG A 482 -21.67 -3.51 -17.33
C ARG A 482 -23.15 -3.89 -17.22
N ARG A 483 -23.45 -5.18 -17.08
CA ARG A 483 -24.83 -5.66 -16.87
C ARG A 483 -25.42 -5.10 -15.59
N ALA A 484 -24.68 -5.13 -14.48
CA ALA A 484 -25.10 -4.52 -13.23
C ALA A 484 -25.42 -3.02 -13.36
N LEU A 485 -24.54 -2.23 -14.01
CA LEU A 485 -24.76 -0.79 -14.17
C LEU A 485 -25.92 -0.44 -15.10
N SER A 486 -26.19 -1.28 -16.11
CA SER A 486 -27.35 -1.08 -16.99
C SER A 486 -28.68 -1.26 -16.25
N ARG A 487 -28.63 -2.00 -15.15
CA ARG A 487 -29.75 -2.42 -14.33
C ARG A 487 -30.04 -1.44 -13.21
N ALA A 488 -29.03 -1.09 -12.42
CA ALA A 488 -29.15 -0.07 -11.38
C ALA A 488 -27.84 0.71 -11.19
N PRO A 489 -27.93 2.03 -10.95
CA PRO A 489 -26.76 2.87 -10.78
C PRO A 489 -26.03 2.53 -9.49
N SER A 490 -24.70 2.41 -9.54
CA SER A 490 -23.88 2.20 -8.35
C SER A 490 -22.52 2.86 -8.50
N GLU A 491 -22.20 3.76 -7.58
CA GLU A 491 -20.88 4.41 -7.50
C GLU A 491 -19.76 3.38 -7.42
N LYS A 492 -19.89 2.38 -6.55
CA LYS A 492 -18.87 1.35 -6.33
C LYS A 492 -18.63 0.50 -7.58
N ILE A 493 -19.69 0.12 -8.30
CA ILE A 493 -19.59 -0.64 -9.56
C ILE A 493 -18.97 0.23 -10.67
N SER A 494 -19.35 1.52 -10.75
CA SER A 494 -18.73 2.46 -11.69
C SER A 494 -17.23 2.64 -11.43
N LEU A 495 -16.80 2.74 -10.17
CA LEU A 495 -15.38 2.83 -9.80
C LEU A 495 -14.62 1.57 -10.20
N ARG A 496 -15.14 0.38 -9.84
CA ARG A 496 -14.51 -0.89 -10.21
C ARG A 496 -14.39 -1.05 -11.73
N LEU A 497 -15.48 -0.79 -12.45
CA LEU A 497 -15.47 -0.90 -13.90
C LEU A 497 -14.51 0.11 -14.55
N ALA A 498 -14.42 1.33 -14.01
CA ALA A 498 -13.44 2.33 -14.45
C ALA A 498 -11.99 1.94 -14.15
N ALA A 499 -11.73 1.25 -13.03
CA ALA A 499 -10.41 0.72 -12.69
C ALA A 499 -9.95 -0.39 -13.65
N LEU A 500 -10.88 -1.21 -14.14
CA LEU A 500 -10.60 -2.22 -15.17
C LEU A 500 -10.22 -1.63 -16.53
N TYR A 501 -10.67 -0.41 -16.84
CA TYR A 501 -10.29 0.33 -18.05
C TYR A 501 -8.99 1.12 -17.84
N ASN A 502 -7.88 0.40 -17.71
CA ASN A 502 -6.57 0.99 -17.44
C ASN A 502 -5.65 1.07 -18.66
N GLU A 503 -6.03 0.47 -19.79
CA GLU A 503 -5.23 0.47 -21.03
C GLU A 503 -5.37 1.79 -21.81
N PRO A 504 -4.37 2.18 -22.62
CA PRO A 504 -4.45 3.40 -23.43
C PRO A 504 -5.66 3.43 -24.37
N GLY A 505 -6.11 2.27 -24.87
CA GLY A 505 -7.29 2.14 -25.73
C GLY A 505 -8.62 2.39 -25.01
N ASP A 506 -8.67 2.17 -23.69
CA ASP A 506 -9.92 2.20 -22.92
C ASP A 506 -10.31 3.62 -22.45
N PHE A 507 -9.62 4.67 -22.93
CA PHE A 507 -9.84 6.04 -22.47
C PHE A 507 -11.31 6.47 -22.54
N PHE A 508 -11.98 6.19 -23.67
CA PHE A 508 -13.37 6.58 -23.89
C PHE A 508 -14.36 5.72 -23.09
N ASP A 509 -14.11 4.41 -22.95
CA ASP A 509 -14.92 3.53 -22.10
C ASP A 509 -14.85 3.99 -20.63
N ARG A 510 -13.65 4.28 -20.13
CA ARG A 510 -13.47 4.82 -18.77
C ARG A 510 -14.15 6.16 -18.60
N LEU A 511 -14.01 7.06 -19.58
CA LEU A 511 -14.65 8.37 -19.55
C LEU A 511 -16.18 8.25 -19.49
N GLN A 512 -16.76 7.36 -20.30
CA GLN A 512 -18.19 7.12 -20.32
C GLN A 512 -18.69 6.59 -18.98
N VAL A 513 -18.01 5.59 -18.40
CA VAL A 513 -18.40 5.00 -17.12
C VAL A 513 -18.31 6.02 -15.99
N LEU A 514 -17.22 6.78 -15.89
CA LEU A 514 -17.06 7.78 -14.83
C LEU A 514 -18.06 8.94 -14.97
N ARG A 515 -18.34 9.41 -16.19
CA ARG A 515 -19.38 10.45 -16.42
C ARG A 515 -20.77 9.94 -16.07
N GLN A 516 -21.12 8.73 -16.47
CA GLN A 516 -22.42 8.14 -16.16
C GLN A 516 -22.58 7.89 -14.66
N GLY A 517 -21.53 7.38 -14.00
CA GLY A 517 -21.46 7.26 -12.56
C GLY A 517 -21.70 8.61 -11.88
N LEU A 518 -20.95 9.65 -12.25
CA LEU A 518 -21.07 10.98 -11.65
C LEU A 518 -22.43 11.65 -11.93
N LYS A 519 -23.07 11.34 -13.06
CA LYS A 519 -24.44 11.77 -13.36
C LYS A 519 -25.44 11.15 -12.38
N ASN A 520 -25.27 9.86 -12.07
CA ASN A 520 -26.16 9.13 -11.17
C ASN A 520 -25.88 9.41 -9.68
N THR A 521 -24.62 9.69 -9.33
CA THR A 521 -24.18 10.03 -7.96
C THR A 521 -23.44 11.37 -7.96
N PRO A 522 -24.17 12.51 -8.11
CA PRO A 522 -23.58 13.82 -8.35
C PRO A 522 -22.73 14.38 -7.19
N ARG A 523 -22.88 13.81 -5.99
CA ARG A 523 -22.13 14.17 -4.78
C ARG A 523 -20.90 13.28 -4.52
N SER A 524 -20.54 12.39 -5.44
CA SER A 524 -19.34 11.57 -5.33
C SER A 524 -18.07 12.37 -5.62
N PHE A 525 -17.25 12.61 -4.59
CA PHE A 525 -15.91 13.17 -4.78
C PHE A 525 -14.95 12.14 -5.41
N LEU A 526 -15.18 10.84 -5.17
CA LEU A 526 -14.37 9.73 -5.69
C LEU A 526 -14.38 9.72 -7.23
N LEU A 527 -15.58 9.74 -7.81
CA LEU A 527 -15.76 9.76 -9.27
C LEU A 527 -15.26 11.07 -9.88
N ALA A 528 -15.47 12.21 -9.22
CA ALA A 528 -14.96 13.50 -9.68
C ALA A 528 -13.42 13.52 -9.72
N ASN A 529 -12.77 13.03 -8.66
CA ASN A 529 -11.31 12.90 -8.58
C ASN A 529 -10.76 11.99 -9.69
N ASP A 530 -11.35 10.81 -9.87
CA ASP A 530 -10.90 9.84 -10.87
C ASP A 530 -11.10 10.33 -12.29
N LEU A 531 -12.16 11.11 -12.55
CA LEU A 531 -12.39 11.76 -13.82
C LEU A 531 -11.34 12.85 -14.08
N ALA A 532 -11.00 13.65 -13.05
CA ALA A 532 -9.91 14.62 -13.15
C ALA A 532 -8.58 13.94 -13.50
N GLN A 533 -8.27 12.83 -12.83
CA GLN A 533 -7.08 12.02 -13.11
C GLN A 533 -7.09 11.47 -14.53
N LEU A 534 -8.23 11.00 -15.04
CA LEU A 534 -8.34 10.56 -16.43
C LEU A 534 -7.99 11.69 -17.41
N TYR A 535 -8.50 12.91 -17.20
CA TYR A 535 -8.20 14.05 -18.08
C TYR A 535 -6.74 14.49 -18.06
N THR A 536 -5.93 14.15 -17.04
CA THR A 536 -4.49 14.45 -17.04
C THR A 536 -3.72 13.73 -18.16
N ARG A 537 -4.35 12.71 -18.77
CA ARG A 537 -3.85 12.00 -19.96
C ARG A 537 -4.20 12.71 -21.27
N SER A 538 -4.95 13.80 -21.22
CA SER A 538 -5.36 14.61 -22.37
C SER A 538 -4.74 16.02 -22.33
N ALA A 539 -4.89 16.79 -23.41
CA ALA A 539 -4.48 18.20 -23.44
C ALA A 539 -5.47 19.15 -22.72
N LEU A 540 -6.60 18.63 -22.22
CA LEU A 540 -7.70 19.41 -21.65
C LEU A 540 -7.45 19.77 -20.17
N THR A 541 -6.51 20.67 -19.93
CA THR A 541 -6.13 21.12 -18.58
C THR A 541 -7.28 21.78 -17.81
N ASP A 542 -8.15 22.54 -18.49
CA ASP A 542 -9.35 23.15 -17.86
C ASP A 542 -10.30 22.10 -17.28
N SER A 543 -10.43 20.95 -17.94
CA SER A 543 -11.26 19.86 -17.44
C SER A 543 -10.66 19.22 -16.19
N VAL A 544 -9.33 19.09 -16.12
CA VAL A 544 -8.64 18.59 -14.92
C VAL A 544 -8.96 19.50 -13.74
N GLU A 545 -8.76 20.81 -13.88
CA GLU A 545 -8.98 21.78 -12.81
C GLU A 545 -10.47 21.82 -12.39
N HIS A 546 -11.40 21.81 -13.36
CA HIS A 546 -12.84 21.79 -13.06
C HIS A 546 -13.25 20.62 -12.16
N TYR A 547 -12.79 19.39 -12.49
CA TYR A 547 -13.15 18.20 -11.72
C TYR A 547 -12.36 18.06 -10.42
N LEU A 548 -11.12 18.57 -10.34
CA LEU A 548 -10.39 18.68 -9.06
C LEU A 548 -11.10 19.65 -8.10
N GLN A 549 -11.50 20.83 -8.58
CA GLN A 549 -12.24 21.81 -7.77
C GLN A 549 -13.58 21.25 -7.29
N ARG A 550 -14.28 20.50 -8.15
CA ARG A 550 -15.51 19.82 -7.77
C ARG A 550 -15.26 18.75 -6.70
N ALA A 551 -14.22 17.93 -6.85
CA ALA A 551 -13.86 16.93 -5.85
C ALA A 551 -13.50 17.58 -4.50
N GLU A 552 -12.75 18.67 -4.52
CA GLU A 552 -12.37 19.44 -3.33
C GLU A 552 -13.57 20.10 -2.64
N ALA A 553 -14.54 20.63 -3.41
CA ALA A 553 -15.77 21.18 -2.86
C ALA A 553 -16.65 20.12 -2.17
N LEU A 554 -16.62 18.87 -2.66
CA LEU A 554 -17.37 17.74 -2.11
C LEU A 554 -16.66 17.11 -0.90
N ALA A 555 -15.32 17.10 -0.88
CA ALA A 555 -14.51 16.56 0.22
C ALA A 555 -13.33 17.49 0.55
N PRO A 556 -13.58 18.61 1.26
CA PRO A 556 -12.54 19.55 1.65
C PRO A 556 -11.47 18.88 2.52
N GLY A 557 -10.20 19.04 2.16
CA GLY A 557 -9.07 18.47 2.91
C GLY A 557 -8.81 16.98 2.66
N SER A 558 -9.47 16.37 1.66
CA SER A 558 -9.14 14.99 1.24
C SER A 558 -7.67 14.90 0.77
N GLU A 559 -6.89 14.01 1.40
CA GLU A 559 -5.47 13.84 1.07
C GLU A 559 -5.26 13.37 -0.38
N THR A 560 -6.16 12.53 -0.91
CA THR A 560 -6.08 12.02 -2.29
C THR A 560 -6.22 13.14 -3.32
N VAL A 561 -7.20 14.02 -3.10
CA VAL A 561 -7.47 15.17 -3.97
C VAL A 561 -6.31 16.15 -3.92
N GLN A 562 -5.76 16.41 -2.73
CA GLN A 562 -4.60 17.29 -2.56
C GLN A 562 -3.34 16.72 -3.22
N ALA A 563 -3.04 15.43 -3.05
CA ALA A 563 -1.91 14.75 -3.69
C ALA A 563 -2.01 14.84 -5.22
N ASN A 564 -3.20 14.59 -5.75
CA ASN A 564 -3.53 14.68 -7.18
C ASN A 564 -3.39 16.09 -7.75
N ARG A 565 -3.87 17.10 -7.01
CA ARG A 565 -3.73 18.50 -7.39
C ARG A 565 -2.26 18.91 -7.42
N LEU A 566 -1.48 18.53 -6.41
CA LEU A 566 -0.04 18.79 -6.40
C LEU A 566 0.67 18.10 -7.56
N ALA A 567 0.36 16.84 -7.85
CA ALA A 567 0.92 16.14 -9.00
C ALA A 567 0.61 16.85 -10.33
N PHE A 568 -0.62 17.37 -10.50
CA PHE A 568 -1.01 18.13 -11.68
C PHE A 568 -0.23 19.45 -11.82
N LEU A 569 -0.03 20.18 -10.72
CA LEU A 569 0.78 21.41 -10.72
C LEU A 569 2.23 21.13 -11.07
N LEU A 570 2.81 20.03 -10.58
CA LEU A 570 4.16 19.59 -10.94
C LEU A 570 4.25 19.16 -12.40
N GLN A 571 3.26 18.42 -12.91
CA GLN A 571 3.19 18.02 -14.31
C GLN A 571 3.15 19.24 -15.26
N THR A 572 2.43 20.29 -14.87
CA THR A 572 2.29 21.53 -15.64
C THR A 572 3.39 22.56 -15.32
N GLN A 573 4.40 22.19 -14.54
CA GLN A 573 5.55 23.02 -14.14
C GLN A 573 5.17 24.32 -13.39
N GLN A 574 3.99 24.36 -12.74
CA GLN A 574 3.50 25.49 -11.96
C GLN A 574 4.06 25.48 -10.53
N THR A 575 5.37 25.65 -10.41
CA THR A 575 6.11 25.53 -9.13
C THR A 575 5.66 26.52 -8.05
N ALA A 576 5.29 27.75 -8.43
CA ALA A 576 4.81 28.76 -7.47
C ALA A 576 3.47 28.36 -6.84
N ALA A 577 2.50 27.93 -7.66
CA ALA A 577 1.22 27.42 -7.20
C ALA A 577 1.39 26.14 -6.36
N ALA A 578 2.31 25.25 -6.75
CA ALA A 578 2.63 24.06 -5.96
C ALA A 578 3.14 24.40 -4.56
N ARG A 579 4.05 25.39 -4.43
CA ARG A 579 4.54 25.86 -3.12
C ARG A 579 3.44 26.50 -2.27
N GLN A 580 2.55 27.27 -2.89
CA GLN A 580 1.41 27.86 -2.20
C GLN A 580 0.47 26.76 -1.66
N LEU A 581 0.11 25.78 -2.49
CA LEU A 581 -0.73 24.65 -2.08
C LEU A 581 -0.11 23.89 -0.89
N ILE A 582 1.21 23.69 -0.90
CA ILE A 582 1.92 23.03 0.21
C ILE A 582 1.84 23.85 1.52
N ALA A 583 1.89 25.19 1.43
CA ALA A 583 1.80 26.05 2.61
C ALA A 583 0.39 26.08 3.22
N GLU A 584 -0.64 25.92 2.41
CA GLU A 584 -2.06 25.98 2.82
C GLU A 584 -2.61 24.61 3.26
N SER A 585 -2.10 23.52 2.67
CA SER A 585 -2.58 22.16 2.91
C SER A 585 -2.09 21.57 4.23
N LYS A 586 -2.95 20.75 4.85
CA LYS A 586 -2.63 19.95 6.04
C LYS A 586 -2.41 18.46 5.72
N ALA A 587 -2.37 18.10 4.44
CA ALA A 587 -2.22 16.70 4.02
C ALA A 587 -0.86 16.13 4.45
N THR A 588 -0.85 14.86 4.86
CA THR A 588 0.33 14.14 5.36
C THR A 588 0.53 12.76 4.72
N GLY A 589 -0.46 12.26 3.98
CA GLY A 589 -0.42 10.98 3.28
C GLY A 589 0.81 10.77 2.40
N ALA A 590 1.15 9.50 2.16
CA ALA A 590 2.39 9.11 1.47
C ALA A 590 2.48 9.66 0.04
N ALA A 591 1.38 9.68 -0.72
CA ALA A 591 1.37 10.24 -2.08
C ALA A 591 1.65 11.74 -2.08
N TRP A 592 1.02 12.48 -1.17
CA TRP A 592 1.29 13.90 -0.95
C TRP A 592 2.75 14.15 -0.57
N ALA A 593 3.25 13.46 0.46
CA ALA A 593 4.63 13.63 0.94
C ALA A 593 5.68 13.27 -0.13
N SER A 594 5.38 12.28 -0.96
CA SER A 594 6.18 11.93 -2.14
C SER A 594 6.25 13.08 -3.15
N ASN A 595 5.11 13.67 -3.52
CA ASN A 595 5.05 14.79 -4.47
C ASN A 595 5.74 16.06 -3.92
N VAL A 596 5.62 16.33 -2.62
CA VAL A 596 6.38 17.40 -1.94
C VAL A 596 7.88 17.15 -2.05
N SER A 597 8.31 15.91 -1.81
CA SER A 597 9.71 15.52 -1.95
C SER A 597 10.19 15.62 -3.40
N LEU A 598 9.35 15.27 -4.37
CA LEU A 598 9.65 15.44 -5.79
C LEU A 598 9.83 16.92 -6.17
N LEU A 599 8.96 17.82 -5.68
CA LEU A 599 9.13 19.26 -5.92
C LEU A 599 10.52 19.73 -5.46
N GLY A 600 10.93 19.34 -4.25
CA GLY A 600 12.26 19.70 -3.72
C GLY A 600 13.43 19.13 -4.53
N LEU A 601 13.23 17.99 -5.22
CA LEU A 601 14.21 17.43 -6.16
C LEU A 601 14.25 18.24 -7.46
N LEU A 602 13.07 18.62 -8.00
CA LEU A 602 12.95 19.40 -9.24
C LEU A 602 13.44 20.86 -9.10
N THR A 603 13.32 21.43 -7.90
CA THR A 603 13.76 22.82 -7.61
C THR A 603 15.17 22.91 -7.00
N ALA A 604 15.86 21.78 -6.84
CA ALA A 604 17.19 21.68 -6.23
C ALA A 604 17.27 22.37 -4.85
N GLU A 605 16.25 22.19 -4.01
CA GLU A 605 16.22 22.79 -2.67
C GLU A 605 17.23 22.13 -1.73
N GLU A 606 18.18 22.93 -1.23
CA GLU A 606 19.28 22.49 -0.35
C GLU A 606 18.83 22.10 1.08
N LYS A 607 17.58 22.37 1.46
CA LYS A 607 17.08 22.03 2.79
C LYS A 607 17.03 20.51 2.98
N PRO A 608 17.65 19.96 4.05
CA PRO A 608 17.64 18.52 4.27
C PRO A 608 16.21 18.00 4.38
N ALA A 609 15.95 16.89 3.69
CA ALA A 609 14.65 16.23 3.75
C ALA A 609 14.36 15.78 5.20
N GLN A 610 13.10 15.83 5.63
CA GLN A 610 12.70 15.30 6.94
C GLN A 610 12.92 13.78 7.00
N ALA A 611 13.20 13.24 8.19
CA ALA A 611 13.37 11.81 8.40
C ALA A 611 12.05 11.09 8.13
N VAL A 612 12.08 10.08 7.28
CA VAL A 612 10.92 9.27 6.93
C VAL A 612 11.14 7.87 7.45
N ALA A 613 10.24 7.43 8.33
CA ALA A 613 10.05 6.03 8.64
C ALA A 613 8.72 5.60 8.00
N PRO A 614 8.72 4.58 7.11
CA PRO A 614 7.46 4.07 6.59
C PRO A 614 6.64 3.47 7.73
N ALA A 615 5.31 3.58 7.65
CA ALA A 615 4.40 3.08 8.69
C ALA A 615 4.42 1.55 8.80
N SER A 616 4.81 0.85 7.73
CA SER A 616 4.91 -0.60 7.62
C SER A 616 6.23 -0.99 6.95
N PRO A 617 6.83 -2.15 7.29
CA PRO A 617 7.96 -2.70 6.55
C PRO A 617 7.61 -3.12 5.10
N VAL A 618 6.33 -3.42 4.83
CA VAL A 618 5.82 -3.70 3.49
C VAL A 618 5.38 -2.39 2.84
N LEU A 619 6.00 -2.06 1.71
CA LEU A 619 5.78 -0.78 1.03
C LEU A 619 4.57 -0.85 0.12
N THR A 620 3.65 0.12 0.27
CA THR A 620 2.69 0.45 -0.78
C THR A 620 3.37 1.27 -1.88
N THR A 621 2.78 1.34 -3.07
CA THR A 621 3.30 2.14 -4.19
C THR A 621 3.57 3.60 -3.81
N ALA A 622 2.67 4.23 -3.04
CA ALA A 622 2.85 5.60 -2.56
C ALA A 622 3.96 5.71 -1.50
N ALA A 623 4.04 4.75 -0.57
CA ALA A 623 5.10 4.71 0.46
C ALA A 623 6.48 4.50 -0.17
N PHE A 624 6.59 3.61 -1.15
CA PHE A 624 7.80 3.42 -1.95
C PHE A 624 8.23 4.72 -2.63
N ALA A 625 7.32 5.40 -3.33
CA ALA A 625 7.66 6.65 -4.03
C ALA A 625 8.14 7.74 -3.07
N HIS A 626 7.54 7.83 -1.88
CA HIS A 626 7.99 8.77 -0.86
C HIS A 626 9.40 8.45 -0.35
N VAL A 627 9.68 7.19 0.00
CA VAL A 627 11.02 6.73 0.38
C VAL A 627 12.01 7.04 -0.75
N TYR A 628 11.64 6.72 -1.98
CA TYR A 628 12.47 6.91 -3.16
C TYR A 628 12.87 8.38 -3.37
N HIS A 629 11.92 9.32 -3.41
CA HIS A 629 12.26 10.74 -3.56
C HIS A 629 13.05 11.30 -2.39
N ASN A 630 12.71 10.90 -1.16
CA ASN A 630 13.43 11.34 0.03
C ASN A 630 14.89 10.85 0.01
N SER A 631 15.10 9.57 -0.33
CA SER A 631 16.44 8.98 -0.46
C SER A 631 17.25 9.61 -1.58
N LEU A 632 16.64 9.95 -2.73
CA LEU A 632 17.33 10.70 -3.78
C LEU A 632 17.81 12.06 -3.29
N ARG A 633 16.95 12.84 -2.61
CA ARG A 633 17.35 14.15 -2.06
C ARG A 633 18.47 14.02 -1.03
N ARG A 634 18.40 13.03 -0.15
CA ARG A 634 19.48 12.76 0.81
C ARG A 634 20.77 12.34 0.15
N ALA A 635 20.70 11.48 -0.87
CA ALA A 635 21.85 11.06 -1.65
C ALA A 635 22.51 12.27 -2.35
N ALA A 636 21.72 13.21 -2.90
CA ALA A 636 22.25 14.45 -3.48
C ALA A 636 23.02 15.30 -2.46
N LEU A 637 22.55 15.34 -1.21
CA LEU A 637 23.23 15.97 -0.07
C LEU A 637 24.31 15.07 0.58
N GLY A 638 24.51 13.85 0.05
CA GLY A 638 25.31 12.72 0.54
C GLY A 638 25.13 12.39 2.02
N ASP A 639 23.90 12.53 2.50
CA ASP A 639 23.47 12.02 3.80
C ASP A 639 23.27 10.49 3.72
N THR A 640 23.94 9.76 4.61
CA THR A 640 23.95 8.29 4.66
C THR A 640 23.01 7.70 5.73
N SER A 641 22.26 8.54 6.45
CA SER A 641 21.40 8.14 7.57
C SER A 641 20.34 7.08 7.21
N GLN A 642 19.93 6.99 5.95
CA GLN A 642 18.91 6.03 5.49
C GLN A 642 19.47 4.68 5.03
N LEU A 643 20.79 4.46 4.99
CA LEU A 643 21.35 3.17 4.55
C LEU A 643 20.82 1.94 5.32
N PRO A 644 20.67 1.99 6.67
CA PRO A 644 20.11 0.87 7.41
C PRO A 644 18.63 0.61 7.07
N LEU A 645 17.86 1.67 6.82
CA LEU A 645 16.46 1.55 6.42
C LEU A 645 16.35 0.92 5.03
N LEU A 646 17.10 1.42 4.05
CA LEU A 646 17.09 0.90 2.68
C LEU A 646 17.53 -0.57 2.61
N THR A 647 18.50 -0.95 3.43
CA THR A 647 18.95 -2.35 3.52
C THR A 647 17.84 -3.25 4.06
N ARG A 648 17.20 -2.87 5.18
CA ARG A 648 16.08 -3.64 5.75
C ARG A 648 14.89 -3.75 4.80
N LEU A 649 14.56 -2.69 4.06
CA LEU A 649 13.45 -2.69 3.11
C LEU A 649 13.72 -3.59 1.89
N ALA A 650 14.97 -3.63 1.41
CA ALA A 650 15.38 -4.48 0.29
C ALA A 650 15.42 -5.98 0.67
N GLU A 651 15.60 -6.29 1.96
CA GLU A 651 15.59 -7.66 2.49
C GLU A 651 14.18 -8.21 2.72
N GLN A 652 13.12 -7.39 2.65
CA GLN A 652 11.73 -7.85 2.79
C GLN A 652 11.24 -8.53 1.49
N PRO A 653 10.82 -9.81 1.51
CA PRO A 653 10.34 -10.52 0.32
C PRO A 653 9.15 -9.84 -0.37
N GLU A 654 8.25 -9.25 0.41
CA GLU A 654 7.04 -8.56 -0.07
C GLU A 654 7.37 -7.28 -0.87
N ASN A 655 8.58 -6.73 -0.71
CA ASN A 655 9.06 -5.57 -1.45
C ASN A 655 9.81 -5.94 -2.75
N SER A 656 9.73 -7.20 -3.20
CA SER A 656 10.44 -7.69 -4.39
C SER A 656 10.20 -6.84 -5.65
N ALA A 657 9.00 -6.28 -5.84
CA ALA A 657 8.67 -5.38 -6.94
C ALA A 657 9.49 -4.07 -6.97
N TYR A 658 10.11 -3.69 -5.85
CA TYR A 658 10.90 -2.48 -5.68
C TYR A 658 12.40 -2.75 -5.45
N LEU A 659 12.83 -4.02 -5.52
CA LEU A 659 14.18 -4.44 -5.12
C LEU A 659 15.28 -3.71 -5.90
N ASP A 660 15.11 -3.57 -7.22
CA ASP A 660 16.10 -2.91 -8.08
C ASP A 660 16.24 -1.43 -7.72
N GLN A 661 15.12 -0.74 -7.49
CA GLN A 661 15.12 0.67 -7.12
C GLN A 661 15.67 0.90 -5.71
N LEU A 662 15.38 0.01 -4.75
CA LEU A 662 15.95 0.07 -3.41
C LEU A 662 17.46 -0.18 -3.43
N THR A 663 17.92 -1.15 -4.21
CA THR A 663 19.35 -1.44 -4.42
C THR A 663 20.06 -0.26 -5.07
N PHE A 664 19.43 0.35 -6.08
CA PHE A 664 19.91 1.56 -6.72
C PHE A 664 20.05 2.74 -5.75
N LEU A 665 19.06 2.98 -4.88
CA LEU A 665 19.14 4.04 -3.86
C LEU A 665 20.27 3.78 -2.88
N ARG A 666 20.47 2.53 -2.44
CA ARG A 666 21.61 2.16 -1.57
C ARG A 666 22.94 2.50 -2.23
N ALA A 667 23.11 2.14 -3.51
CA ALA A 667 24.31 2.45 -4.28
C ALA A 667 24.54 3.97 -4.38
N LEU A 668 23.51 4.76 -4.73
CA LEU A 668 23.61 6.23 -4.78
C LEU A 668 24.00 6.83 -3.43
N THR A 669 23.31 6.44 -2.36
CA THR A 669 23.57 6.93 -1.01
C THR A 669 25.00 6.59 -0.55
N GLN A 670 25.50 5.40 -0.88
CA GLN A 670 26.89 5.03 -0.60
C GLN A 670 27.88 5.86 -1.43
N HIS A 671 27.66 6.02 -2.73
CA HIS A 671 28.58 6.75 -3.62
C HIS A 671 28.74 8.20 -3.18
N TYR A 672 27.63 8.94 -3.09
CA TYR A 672 27.67 10.34 -2.66
C TYR A 672 27.94 10.52 -1.17
N GLY A 673 27.77 9.46 -0.38
CA GLY A 673 28.21 9.36 1.02
C GLY A 673 29.72 9.20 1.21
N GLY A 674 30.49 9.00 0.12
CA GLY A 674 31.95 8.79 0.16
C GLY A 674 32.39 7.33 0.29
N GLN A 675 31.48 6.37 0.07
CA GLN A 675 31.74 4.92 0.10
C GLN A 675 31.72 4.32 -1.31
N ALA A 676 32.52 4.90 -2.22
CA ALA A 676 32.52 4.58 -3.65
C ALA A 676 32.72 3.09 -3.97
N VAL A 677 33.62 2.41 -3.25
CA VAL A 677 33.88 0.97 -3.42
C VAL A 677 32.64 0.13 -3.08
N ALA A 678 31.98 0.43 -1.95
CA ALA A 678 30.77 -0.26 -1.54
C ALA A 678 29.65 -0.01 -2.57
N ALA A 679 29.50 1.24 -3.02
CA ALA A 679 28.50 1.61 -4.02
C ALA A 679 28.64 0.81 -5.32
N GLN A 680 29.86 0.66 -5.83
CA GLN A 680 30.12 -0.14 -7.03
C GLN A 680 29.75 -1.61 -6.83
N SER A 681 30.04 -2.18 -5.67
CA SER A 681 29.67 -3.57 -5.36
C SER A 681 28.15 -3.77 -5.29
N VAL A 682 27.42 -2.80 -4.74
CA VAL A 682 25.95 -2.82 -4.64
C VAL A 682 25.29 -2.61 -6.01
N LEU A 683 25.88 -1.80 -6.89
CA LEU A 683 25.37 -1.55 -8.24
C LEU A 683 25.59 -2.73 -9.19
N LEU A 684 26.60 -3.57 -8.94
CA LEU A 684 27.04 -4.62 -9.87
C LEU A 684 25.93 -5.58 -10.35
N PRO A 685 25.03 -6.10 -9.49
CA PRO A 685 23.94 -6.99 -9.92
C PRO A 685 22.96 -6.31 -10.89
N LEU A 686 22.75 -4.99 -10.74
CA LEU A 686 21.86 -4.24 -11.62
C LEU A 686 22.45 -4.02 -13.03
N MET A 687 23.77 -4.16 -13.17
CA MET A 687 24.49 -4.00 -14.43
C MET A 687 24.65 -5.30 -15.23
N SER A 688 24.39 -6.48 -14.63
CA SER A 688 24.81 -7.76 -15.20
C SER A 688 23.95 -8.28 -16.36
N SER A 689 22.75 -7.74 -16.56
CA SER A 689 21.86 -8.16 -17.66
C SER A 689 22.12 -7.37 -18.95
N ASN A 690 21.83 -7.97 -20.10
CA ASN A 690 21.86 -7.29 -21.41
C ASN A 690 20.48 -6.71 -21.75
N SER A 691 19.97 -5.82 -20.89
CA SER A 691 18.65 -5.19 -21.05
C SER A 691 18.77 -3.66 -21.02
N THR A 692 17.73 -2.97 -21.51
CA THR A 692 17.65 -1.50 -21.47
C THR A 692 17.70 -0.97 -20.03
N GLY A 693 17.15 -1.70 -19.05
CA GLY A 693 17.24 -1.34 -17.64
C GLY A 693 18.68 -1.39 -17.11
N SER A 694 19.42 -2.46 -17.44
CA SER A 694 20.84 -2.55 -17.09
C SER A 694 21.71 -1.54 -17.84
N ALA A 695 21.32 -1.12 -19.04
CA ALA A 695 22.03 -0.07 -19.80
C ALA A 695 22.08 1.26 -19.04
N TYR A 696 20.99 1.62 -18.34
CA TYR A 696 20.97 2.81 -17.46
C TYR A 696 21.99 2.69 -16.33
N TYR A 697 22.04 1.56 -15.62
CA TYR A 697 22.98 1.34 -14.53
C TYR A 697 24.44 1.26 -15.00
N GLN A 698 24.68 0.69 -16.18
CA GLN A 698 26.00 0.68 -16.83
C GLN A 698 26.45 2.10 -17.17
N ASN A 699 25.55 2.95 -17.68
CA ASN A 699 25.83 4.35 -17.94
C ASN A 699 26.18 5.11 -16.64
N LEU A 700 25.41 4.89 -15.56
CA LEU A 700 25.72 5.47 -14.26
C LEU A 700 27.08 5.02 -13.73
N GLY A 701 27.37 3.71 -13.79
CA GLY A 701 28.67 3.18 -13.42
C GLY A 701 29.80 3.81 -14.23
N GLY A 702 29.60 4.04 -15.53
CA GLY A 702 30.53 4.77 -16.39
C GLY A 702 30.75 6.22 -15.94
N LEU A 703 29.69 6.95 -15.55
CA LEU A 703 29.80 8.31 -15.02
C LEU A 703 30.55 8.36 -13.69
N TRP A 704 30.34 7.39 -12.79
CA TRP A 704 31.11 7.29 -11.55
C TRP A 704 32.59 6.99 -11.79
N LEU A 705 32.91 6.10 -12.74
CA LEU A 705 34.30 5.84 -13.14
C LEU A 705 34.94 7.08 -13.76
N LEU A 706 34.19 7.83 -14.57
CA LEU A 706 34.64 9.09 -15.18
C LEU A 706 34.94 10.15 -14.13
N GLU A 707 34.06 10.30 -13.13
CA GLU A 707 34.24 11.19 -11.97
C GLU A 707 35.47 10.81 -11.14
N GLN A 708 35.78 9.52 -11.02
CA GLN A 708 36.95 8.99 -10.32
C GLN A 708 38.26 9.09 -11.14
N GLY A 709 38.21 9.56 -12.38
CA GLY A 709 39.37 9.62 -13.28
C GLY A 709 39.74 8.29 -13.96
N LEU A 710 38.91 7.25 -13.83
CA LEU A 710 39.11 5.93 -14.42
C LEU A 710 38.58 5.87 -15.86
N TYR A 711 39.22 6.61 -16.77
CA TYR A 711 38.72 6.84 -18.13
C TYR A 711 38.59 5.57 -19.00
N GLY A 712 39.52 4.62 -18.87
CA GLY A 712 39.46 3.34 -19.59
C GLY A 712 38.23 2.51 -19.20
N GLY A 713 38.05 2.31 -17.89
CA GLY A 713 36.87 1.63 -17.35
C GLY A 713 35.57 2.34 -17.68
N ALA A 714 35.55 3.68 -17.58
CA ALA A 714 34.40 4.49 -17.97
C ALA A 714 34.02 4.28 -19.45
N SER A 715 35.01 4.34 -20.36
CA SER A 715 34.79 4.11 -21.79
C SER A 715 34.20 2.73 -22.09
N ALA A 716 34.72 1.69 -21.44
CA ALA A 716 34.20 0.32 -21.57
C ALA A 716 32.75 0.21 -21.08
N ARG A 717 32.43 0.80 -19.92
CA ARG A 717 31.06 0.81 -19.37
C ARG A 717 30.08 1.59 -20.25
N PHE A 718 30.47 2.74 -20.78
CA PHE A 718 29.64 3.47 -21.74
C PHE A 718 29.44 2.71 -23.05
N ALA A 719 30.43 1.91 -23.48
CA ALA A 719 30.27 1.04 -24.64
C ALA A 719 29.23 -0.06 -24.39
N GLU A 720 29.20 -0.66 -23.19
CA GLU A 720 28.16 -1.62 -22.77
C GLU A 720 26.78 -0.95 -22.78
N ALA A 721 26.65 0.20 -22.12
CA ALA A 721 25.40 0.94 -22.04
C ALA A 721 24.85 1.32 -23.44
N GLY A 722 25.72 1.82 -24.32
CA GLY A 722 25.34 2.17 -25.69
C GLY A 722 24.88 0.96 -26.53
N ARG A 723 25.51 -0.22 -26.33
CA ARG A 723 25.08 -1.47 -26.99
C ARG A 723 23.74 -1.98 -26.45
N ASN A 724 23.49 -1.82 -25.15
CA ASN A 724 22.29 -2.28 -24.48
C ASN A 724 21.11 -1.29 -24.55
N GLY A 725 21.22 -0.21 -25.34
CA GLY A 725 20.10 0.68 -25.64
C GLY A 725 20.06 2.00 -24.88
N TYR A 726 21.21 2.53 -24.41
CA TYR A 726 21.31 3.88 -23.81
C TYR A 726 22.10 4.85 -24.72
N PRO A 727 21.45 5.61 -25.62
CA PRO A 727 22.13 6.41 -26.65
C PRO A 727 23.05 7.52 -26.13
N GLU A 728 22.67 8.22 -25.05
CA GLU A 728 23.46 9.32 -24.47
C GLU A 728 24.86 8.82 -24.00
N ALA A 729 25.02 7.51 -23.76
CA ALA A 729 26.30 6.92 -23.39
C ALA A 729 27.38 7.08 -24.48
N TYR A 730 27.03 7.22 -25.76
CA TYR A 730 28.01 7.46 -26.82
C TYR A 730 28.72 8.81 -26.66
N LEU A 731 27.99 9.84 -26.20
CA LEU A 731 28.58 11.15 -25.90
C LEU A 731 29.55 11.03 -24.72
N PHE A 732 29.12 10.39 -23.63
CA PHE A 732 29.96 10.24 -22.44
C PHE A 732 31.19 9.36 -22.71
N ARG A 733 31.05 8.33 -23.56
CA ARG A 733 32.16 7.53 -24.07
C ARG A 733 33.17 8.39 -24.84
N ALA A 734 32.70 9.31 -25.68
CA ALA A 734 33.58 10.21 -26.43
C ALA A 734 34.43 11.10 -25.50
N TYR A 735 33.83 11.65 -24.44
CA TYR A 735 34.58 12.37 -23.41
C TYR A 735 35.61 11.48 -22.71
N ALA A 736 35.22 10.28 -22.27
CA ALA A 736 36.15 9.34 -21.63
C ALA A 736 37.34 8.97 -22.55
N GLN A 737 37.07 8.72 -23.83
CA GLN A 737 38.13 8.40 -24.81
C GLN A 737 39.04 9.59 -25.10
N ALA A 738 38.51 10.81 -25.14
CA ALA A 738 39.32 12.01 -25.29
C ALA A 738 40.29 12.19 -24.11
N LEU A 739 39.79 12.00 -22.88
CA LEU A 739 40.62 12.06 -21.66
C LEU A 739 41.65 10.91 -21.57
N LEU A 740 41.35 9.76 -22.19
CA LEU A 740 42.28 8.64 -22.36
C LEU A 740 43.29 8.84 -23.50
N SER A 741 43.34 10.03 -24.12
CA SER A 741 44.24 10.34 -25.24
C SER A 741 43.94 9.57 -26.54
N GLN A 742 42.74 9.02 -26.70
CA GLN A 742 42.29 8.27 -27.87
C GLN A 742 41.39 9.14 -28.78
N THR A 743 41.94 10.23 -29.32
CA THR A 743 41.16 11.23 -30.08
C THR A 743 40.38 10.64 -31.25
N ASP A 744 40.91 9.67 -31.99
CA ASP A 744 40.18 9.07 -33.14
C ASP A 744 38.96 8.26 -32.71
N SER A 745 39.11 7.47 -31.64
CA SER A 745 37.99 6.74 -31.05
C SER A 745 36.96 7.69 -30.45
N ALA A 746 37.41 8.77 -29.80
CA ALA A 746 36.54 9.81 -29.28
C ALA A 746 35.71 10.46 -30.39
N ARG A 747 36.32 10.78 -31.54
CA ARG A 747 35.61 11.31 -32.72
C ARG A 747 34.56 10.33 -33.23
N ALA A 748 34.90 9.05 -33.38
CA ALA A 748 33.94 8.04 -33.83
C ALA A 748 32.74 7.90 -32.87
N SER A 749 32.96 7.88 -31.56
CA SER A 749 31.88 7.84 -30.57
C SER A 749 31.06 9.14 -30.56
N GLY A 750 31.71 10.30 -30.70
CA GLY A 750 31.03 11.61 -30.79
C GLY A 750 30.14 11.72 -32.03
N THR A 751 30.59 11.20 -33.18
CA THR A 751 29.77 11.15 -34.40
C THR A 751 28.54 10.27 -34.21
N LYS A 752 28.66 9.13 -33.52
CA LYS A 752 27.49 8.28 -33.18
C LYS A 752 26.48 9.02 -32.29
N ALA A 753 26.95 9.84 -31.36
CA ALA A 753 26.09 10.63 -30.48
C ALA A 753 25.28 11.73 -31.19
N LEU A 754 25.63 12.10 -32.43
CA LEU A 754 24.85 13.08 -33.21
C LEU A 754 23.46 12.57 -33.59
N ALA A 755 23.30 11.25 -33.71
CA ALA A 755 22.02 10.61 -34.03
C ALA A 755 21.07 10.50 -32.82
N ASP A 756 21.53 10.86 -31.61
CA ASP A 756 20.71 10.81 -30.41
C ASP A 756 19.67 11.95 -30.38
N GLN A 757 18.41 11.57 -30.18
CA GLN A 757 17.27 12.50 -30.07
C GLN A 757 17.06 13.02 -28.65
N THR A 758 17.83 12.54 -27.67
CA THR A 758 17.80 13.04 -26.29
C THR A 758 18.10 14.53 -26.27
N PHE A 759 17.24 15.30 -25.60
CA PHE A 759 17.30 16.76 -25.59
C PHE A 759 18.70 17.26 -25.15
N GLY A 760 19.35 18.01 -26.05
CA GLY A 760 20.65 18.62 -25.81
C GLY A 760 21.87 17.69 -25.99
N THR A 761 21.70 16.40 -26.30
CA THR A 761 22.83 15.49 -26.54
C THR A 761 23.51 15.80 -27.87
N SER A 762 22.76 15.91 -28.96
CA SER A 762 23.31 16.20 -30.30
C SER A 762 24.08 17.51 -30.35
N ARG A 763 23.58 18.57 -29.71
CA ARG A 763 24.27 19.87 -29.59
C ARG A 763 25.61 19.74 -28.85
N ARG A 764 25.63 19.03 -27.72
CA ARG A 764 26.87 18.79 -26.94
C ARG A 764 27.86 17.92 -27.72
N ALA A 765 27.38 16.93 -28.46
CA ALA A 765 28.20 16.11 -29.35
C ALA A 765 28.84 16.95 -30.47
N GLN A 766 28.11 17.90 -31.08
CA GLN A 766 28.66 18.82 -32.07
C GLN A 766 29.77 19.70 -31.48
N GLN A 767 29.55 20.26 -30.29
CA GLN A 767 30.56 21.07 -29.59
C GLN A 767 31.82 20.26 -29.26
N LEU A 768 31.65 19.04 -28.76
CA LEU A 768 32.76 18.12 -28.49
C LEU A 768 33.54 17.82 -29.78
N LEU A 769 32.85 17.47 -30.88
CA LEU A 769 33.50 17.19 -32.16
C LEU A 769 34.24 18.41 -32.73
N GLN A 770 33.70 19.62 -32.54
CA GLN A 770 34.38 20.86 -32.91
C GLN A 770 35.71 20.99 -32.17
N ILE A 771 35.74 20.73 -30.86
CA ILE A 771 36.96 20.78 -30.04
C ILE A 771 37.95 19.68 -30.46
N LEU A 772 37.47 18.46 -30.70
CA LEU A 772 38.33 17.33 -31.09
C LEU A 772 38.98 17.55 -32.46
N ASN A 773 38.27 18.16 -33.41
CA ASN A 773 38.76 18.44 -34.76
C ASN A 773 39.51 19.77 -34.90
N LEU A 774 39.58 20.58 -33.84
CA LEU A 774 40.19 21.89 -33.88
C LEU A 774 41.71 21.80 -34.16
N ASP A 775 42.16 22.52 -35.19
CA ASP A 775 43.58 22.59 -35.54
C ASP A 775 44.33 23.56 -34.62
N PHE A 776 45.44 23.09 -34.04
CA PHE A 776 46.17 23.86 -33.04
C PHE A 776 46.89 25.08 -33.61
N ASN A 777 47.39 25.01 -34.85
CA ASN A 777 48.22 26.08 -35.40
C ASN A 777 47.38 27.19 -36.04
N THR A 778 46.27 26.82 -36.67
CA THR A 778 45.46 27.74 -37.48
C THR A 778 44.18 28.21 -36.79
N GLN A 779 43.53 27.35 -36.01
CA GLN A 779 42.19 27.63 -35.46
C GLN A 779 42.21 27.92 -33.95
N TYR A 780 43.13 27.31 -33.20
CA TYR A 780 43.23 27.53 -31.75
C TYR A 780 43.49 29.00 -31.35
N PRO A 781 44.39 29.77 -32.00
CA PRO A 781 44.71 31.13 -31.55
C PRO A 781 43.51 32.07 -31.58
N THR A 782 42.60 31.89 -32.55
CA THR A 782 41.41 32.73 -32.77
C THR A 782 40.15 32.19 -32.08
N ALA A 783 40.20 30.98 -31.50
CA ALA A 783 39.06 30.38 -30.81
C ALA A 783 38.66 31.14 -29.53
N PRO A 784 37.38 31.08 -29.12
CA PRO A 784 36.92 31.62 -27.83
C PRO A 784 37.62 30.94 -26.64
N ASP A 785 37.75 31.66 -25.52
CA ASP A 785 38.40 31.15 -24.30
C ASP A 785 37.77 29.86 -23.76
N SER A 786 36.46 29.66 -23.93
CA SER A 786 35.78 28.42 -23.53
C SER A 786 36.24 27.22 -24.37
N ILE A 787 36.36 27.40 -25.68
CA ILE A 787 36.86 26.36 -26.60
C ILE A 787 38.34 26.09 -26.36
N LYS A 788 39.16 27.14 -26.16
CA LYS A 788 40.58 27.01 -25.82
C LYS A 788 40.76 26.23 -24.51
N ALA A 789 40.01 26.57 -23.47
CA ALA A 789 40.06 25.85 -22.20
C ALA A 789 39.69 24.38 -22.35
N GLN A 790 38.58 24.08 -23.03
CA GLN A 790 38.11 22.72 -23.21
C GLN A 790 39.06 21.90 -24.12
N TYR A 791 39.70 22.55 -25.09
CA TYR A 791 40.78 21.95 -25.87
C TYR A 791 41.97 21.58 -24.99
N LEU A 792 42.42 22.45 -24.08
CA LEU A 792 43.50 22.11 -23.14
C LEU A 792 43.10 20.91 -22.25
N VAL A 793 41.86 20.88 -21.75
CA VAL A 793 41.34 19.78 -20.93
C VAL A 793 41.41 18.45 -21.72
N LEU A 794 40.79 18.39 -22.90
CA LEU A 794 40.60 17.14 -23.65
C LEU A 794 41.80 16.76 -24.52
N ARG A 795 42.52 17.73 -25.07
CA ARG A 795 43.61 17.53 -26.05
C ARG A 795 44.97 18.07 -25.60
N GLY A 796 45.09 18.62 -24.40
CA GLY A 796 46.39 19.15 -23.90
C GLY A 796 47.52 18.11 -23.87
N TYR A 797 47.21 16.81 -23.85
CA TYR A 797 48.22 15.75 -23.93
C TYR A 797 49.00 15.73 -25.25
N SER A 798 48.45 16.29 -26.34
CA SER A 798 49.13 16.35 -27.64
C SER A 798 50.08 17.54 -27.77
N LEU A 799 50.24 18.34 -26.71
CA LEU A 799 51.11 19.51 -26.67
C LEU A 799 52.32 19.26 -25.75
N HIS A 800 53.40 19.99 -25.97
CA HIS A 800 54.57 19.92 -25.09
C HIS A 800 54.23 20.40 -23.67
N PRO A 801 54.61 19.67 -22.61
CA PRO A 801 54.27 20.02 -21.23
C PRO A 801 54.65 21.47 -20.84
N GLU A 802 55.82 21.94 -21.30
CA GLU A 802 56.39 23.29 -21.01
C GLU A 802 55.42 24.43 -21.34
N SER A 803 54.54 24.15 -22.28
CA SER A 803 53.71 25.13 -22.94
C SER A 803 52.25 25.10 -22.45
N LEU A 804 51.92 24.22 -21.50
CA LEU A 804 50.56 24.00 -21.00
C LEU A 804 50.13 25.05 -19.97
N ILE A 805 50.93 25.26 -18.91
CA ILE A 805 50.59 26.20 -17.83
C ILE A 805 50.53 27.66 -18.35
N PRO A 806 51.51 28.17 -19.13
CA PRO A 806 51.44 29.53 -19.64
C PRO A 806 50.19 29.79 -20.49
N ARG A 807 49.78 28.82 -21.31
CA ARG A 807 48.57 28.93 -22.14
C ARG A 807 47.29 28.88 -21.33
N ALA A 808 47.23 28.00 -20.33
CA ALA A 808 46.09 27.96 -19.42
C ALA A 808 45.96 29.26 -18.62
N ALA A 809 47.07 29.80 -18.12
CA ALA A 809 47.11 31.06 -17.37
C ALA A 809 46.75 32.29 -18.21
N ALA A 810 47.04 32.28 -19.52
CA ALA A 810 46.74 33.38 -20.44
C ALA A 810 45.25 33.54 -20.79
N LEU A 811 44.39 32.60 -20.38
CA LEU A 811 42.95 32.68 -20.64
C LEU A 811 42.30 33.83 -19.86
N GLY A 812 41.51 34.66 -20.54
CA GLY A 812 40.88 35.86 -19.99
C GLY A 812 39.75 35.54 -19.00
N SER A 813 38.87 34.59 -19.32
CA SER A 813 37.80 34.15 -18.43
C SER A 813 38.31 33.33 -17.23
N ALA A 814 37.89 33.69 -16.01
CA ALA A 814 38.29 33.00 -14.79
C ALA A 814 37.87 31.51 -14.78
N ALA A 815 36.65 31.19 -15.24
CA ALA A 815 36.18 29.81 -15.31
C ALA A 815 36.97 28.98 -16.34
N SER A 816 37.24 29.56 -17.51
CA SER A 816 38.07 28.92 -18.56
C SER A 816 39.49 28.67 -18.06
N ARG A 817 40.10 29.66 -17.40
CA ARG A 817 41.44 29.56 -16.81
C ARG A 817 41.49 28.48 -15.75
N GLU A 818 40.52 28.45 -14.83
CA GLU A 818 40.42 27.45 -13.78
C GLU A 818 40.31 26.04 -14.36
N ALA A 819 39.38 25.80 -15.27
CA ALA A 819 39.18 24.51 -15.91
C ALA A 819 40.46 24.01 -16.61
N ALA A 820 41.13 24.89 -17.36
CA ALA A 820 42.37 24.55 -18.04
C ALA A 820 43.51 24.26 -17.06
N LEU A 821 43.70 25.09 -16.03
CA LEU A 821 44.77 24.92 -15.04
C LEU A 821 44.59 23.65 -14.20
N LEU A 822 43.39 23.38 -13.71
CA LEU A 822 43.11 22.15 -12.95
C LEU A 822 43.40 20.88 -13.75
N ALA A 823 43.17 20.90 -15.08
CA ALA A 823 43.51 19.78 -15.95
C ALA A 823 45.00 19.69 -16.29
N GLN A 824 45.70 20.83 -16.43
CA GLN A 824 47.10 20.85 -16.89
C GLN A 824 48.13 20.76 -15.77
N ILE A 825 47.87 21.28 -14.56
CA ILE A 825 48.85 21.25 -13.47
C ILE A 825 49.27 19.80 -13.11
N PRO A 826 48.36 18.82 -12.93
CA PRO A 826 48.75 17.44 -12.69
C PRO A 826 49.60 16.82 -13.82
N ARG A 827 49.43 17.27 -15.07
CA ARG A 827 50.25 16.84 -16.20
C ARG A 827 51.65 17.46 -16.14
N ALA A 828 51.73 18.76 -15.87
CA ALA A 828 53.00 19.48 -15.72
C ALA A 828 53.83 18.92 -14.55
N VAL A 829 53.19 18.61 -13.42
CA VAL A 829 53.83 17.99 -12.26
C VAL A 829 54.44 16.63 -12.62
N ARG A 830 53.71 15.76 -13.32
CA ARG A 830 54.22 14.46 -13.79
C ARG A 830 55.36 14.59 -14.81
N ALA A 831 55.40 15.69 -15.56
CA ALA A 831 56.49 16.03 -16.49
C ALA A 831 57.70 16.71 -15.81
N GLY A 832 57.69 16.88 -14.48
CA GLY A 832 58.80 17.47 -13.72
C GLY A 832 58.77 19.00 -13.61
N GLN A 833 57.71 19.67 -14.05
CA GLN A 833 57.61 21.14 -14.09
C GLN A 833 57.05 21.74 -12.79
N LEU A 834 57.70 21.41 -11.68
CA LEU A 834 57.20 21.75 -10.35
C LEU A 834 57.16 23.26 -10.07
N ALA A 835 58.14 24.03 -10.56
CA ALA A 835 58.19 25.48 -10.34
C ALA A 835 56.99 26.20 -10.99
N ALA A 836 56.68 25.87 -12.24
CA ALA A 836 55.54 26.43 -12.96
C ALA A 836 54.20 26.02 -12.32
N ALA A 837 54.09 24.77 -11.88
CA ALA A 837 52.92 24.27 -11.18
C ALA A 837 52.67 24.99 -9.84
N GLN A 838 53.74 25.20 -9.05
CA GLN A 838 53.66 25.90 -7.78
C GLN A 838 53.26 27.36 -7.96
N GLN A 839 53.89 28.07 -8.91
CA GLN A 839 53.55 29.45 -9.22
C GLN A 839 52.08 29.60 -9.66
N ALA A 840 51.57 28.67 -10.48
CA ALA A 840 50.18 28.67 -10.92
C ALA A 840 49.19 28.47 -9.75
N VAL A 841 49.50 27.56 -8.82
CA VAL A 841 48.68 27.35 -7.62
C VAL A 841 48.69 28.58 -6.71
N GLU A 842 49.84 29.25 -6.54
CA GLU A 842 49.94 30.45 -5.71
C GLU A 842 49.17 31.64 -6.29
N LEU A 843 49.17 31.80 -7.63
CA LEU A 843 48.51 32.91 -8.32
C LEU A 843 46.99 32.75 -8.44
N PHE A 844 46.51 31.54 -8.74
CA PHE A 844 45.13 31.34 -9.19
C PHE A 844 44.25 30.53 -8.24
N ALA A 845 44.83 29.70 -7.36
CA ALA A 845 44.03 28.86 -6.50
C ALA A 845 43.35 29.67 -5.38
N PRO A 846 42.06 29.45 -5.10
CA PRO A 846 41.37 30.11 -4.00
C PRO A 846 41.95 29.70 -2.64
N LYS A 847 41.59 30.45 -1.59
CA LYS A 847 41.99 30.13 -0.21
C LYS A 847 41.59 28.69 0.15
N PRO A 848 42.47 27.89 0.78
CA PRO A 848 42.17 26.48 1.07
C PRO A 848 40.90 26.24 1.88
N THR A 849 40.52 27.19 2.73
CA THR A 849 39.34 27.13 3.61
C THR A 849 38.02 27.42 2.90
N THR A 850 38.05 27.81 1.62
CA THR A 850 36.85 28.16 0.85
C THR A 850 35.97 26.92 0.66
N LYS A 851 34.69 27.00 1.04
CA LYS A 851 33.75 25.87 1.01
C LYS A 851 33.04 25.73 -0.34
N THR A 852 33.80 25.52 -1.42
CA THR A 852 33.26 25.28 -2.76
C THR A 852 33.89 24.04 -3.40
N ALA A 853 33.20 23.42 -4.36
CA ALA A 853 33.73 22.28 -5.10
C ALA A 853 35.00 22.65 -5.88
N ALA A 854 35.03 23.85 -6.49
CA ALA A 854 36.22 24.39 -7.17
C ALA A 854 37.42 24.50 -6.22
N ALA A 855 37.23 25.05 -5.01
CA ALA A 855 38.30 25.16 -4.02
C ALA A 855 38.82 23.80 -3.55
N SER A 856 37.94 22.80 -3.45
CA SER A 856 38.33 21.42 -3.14
C SER A 856 39.21 20.81 -4.24
N ALA A 857 38.84 20.95 -5.52
CA ALA A 857 39.65 20.48 -6.64
C ALA A 857 41.03 21.18 -6.66
N TRP A 858 41.09 22.47 -6.38
CA TRP A 858 42.35 23.20 -6.18
C TRP A 858 43.17 22.69 -5.00
N ASN A 859 42.53 22.31 -3.89
CA ASN A 859 43.22 21.72 -2.74
C ASN A 859 43.80 20.34 -3.06
N VAL A 860 43.14 19.55 -3.92
CA VAL A 860 43.71 18.30 -4.44
C VAL A 860 44.99 18.57 -5.20
N VAL A 861 44.96 19.47 -6.19
CA VAL A 861 46.13 19.83 -7.01
C VAL A 861 47.25 20.45 -6.14
N ARG A 862 46.89 21.34 -5.20
CA ARG A 862 47.83 21.95 -4.26
C ARG A 862 48.55 20.91 -3.40
N GLY A 863 47.82 19.92 -2.90
CA GLY A 863 48.40 18.81 -2.15
C GLY A 863 49.37 17.99 -2.99
N GLN A 864 49.04 17.74 -4.26
CA GLN A 864 49.90 17.03 -5.21
C GLN A 864 51.22 17.78 -5.44
N VAL A 865 51.13 19.10 -5.67
CA VAL A 865 52.32 19.97 -5.84
C VAL A 865 53.19 19.96 -4.60
N TYR A 866 52.62 20.17 -3.41
CA TYR A 866 53.41 20.16 -2.17
C TYR A 866 54.06 18.80 -1.89
N LEU A 867 53.36 17.71 -2.19
CA LEU A 867 53.90 16.36 -2.01
C LEU A 867 55.08 16.09 -2.95
N GLN A 868 54.95 16.43 -4.23
CA GLN A 868 56.01 16.21 -5.23
C GLN A 868 57.22 17.14 -5.02
N SER A 869 56.99 18.36 -4.54
CA SER A 869 58.05 19.29 -4.14
C SER A 869 58.65 18.99 -2.75
N GLN A 870 58.25 17.90 -2.09
CA GLN A 870 58.69 17.51 -0.74
C GLN A 870 58.44 18.58 0.36
N GLN A 871 57.45 19.44 0.17
CA GLN A 871 57.10 20.53 1.10
C GLN A 871 56.19 20.04 2.22
N ARG A 872 56.80 19.47 3.27
CA ARG A 872 56.08 18.83 4.38
C ARG A 872 55.17 19.78 5.19
N GLU A 873 55.69 20.93 5.64
CA GLU A 873 54.92 21.85 6.49
C GLU A 873 53.71 22.48 5.76
N PRO A 874 53.85 22.98 4.52
CA PRO A 874 52.71 23.44 3.73
C PRO A 874 51.63 22.36 3.52
N LEU A 875 52.04 21.12 3.24
CA LEU A 875 51.09 20.01 3.10
C LEU A 875 50.38 19.69 4.42
N ARG A 876 51.08 19.74 5.56
CA ARG A 876 50.48 19.54 6.89
C ARG A 876 49.46 20.64 7.22
N LEU A 877 49.79 21.89 6.94
CA LEU A 877 48.89 23.04 7.16
C LEU A 877 47.67 23.00 6.23
N LEU A 878 47.85 22.54 5.00
CA LEU A 878 46.75 22.30 4.07
C LEU A 878 45.75 21.31 4.67
N LEU A 879 46.22 20.16 5.16
CA LEU A 879 45.33 19.11 5.67
C LEU A 879 44.55 19.48 6.93
N GLN A 880 45.04 20.46 7.70
CA GLN A 880 44.36 20.96 8.91
C GLN A 880 43.20 21.89 8.57
N ASN A 881 43.36 22.73 7.54
CA ASN A 881 42.48 23.87 7.29
C ASN A 881 41.70 23.79 5.98
N ALA A 882 42.13 22.94 5.05
CA ALA A 882 41.53 22.87 3.72
C ALA A 882 40.17 22.19 3.73
N TYR A 883 39.27 22.75 2.93
CA TYR A 883 38.00 22.11 2.63
C TYR A 883 38.18 21.08 1.51
N PHE A 884 37.70 19.86 1.75
CA PHE A 884 37.58 18.80 0.75
C PHE A 884 36.12 18.35 0.66
N VAL A 885 35.55 18.39 -0.55
CA VAL A 885 34.26 17.75 -0.82
C VAL A 885 34.39 16.23 -0.68
N ARG A 886 33.27 15.53 -0.49
CA ARG A 886 33.29 14.08 -0.21
C ARG A 886 34.03 13.27 -1.29
N GLN A 887 33.90 13.66 -2.55
CA GLN A 887 34.58 13.03 -3.69
C GLN A 887 36.11 13.17 -3.65
N ASP A 888 36.61 14.25 -3.03
CA ASP A 888 38.06 14.54 -2.93
C ASP A 888 38.68 14.06 -1.61
N ARG A 889 37.88 13.54 -0.66
CA ARG A 889 38.38 12.97 0.59
C ARG A 889 39.39 11.82 0.42
N PRO A 890 39.30 10.95 -0.61
CA PRO A 890 40.36 10.00 -0.94
C PRO A 890 41.75 10.65 -1.05
N TYR A 891 41.86 11.81 -1.70
CA TYR A 891 43.12 12.56 -1.79
C TYR A 891 43.55 13.10 -0.43
N GLN A 892 42.62 13.62 0.37
CA GLN A 892 42.92 14.06 1.74
C GLN A 892 43.50 12.90 2.58
N LEU A 893 42.90 11.71 2.51
CA LEU A 893 43.37 10.52 3.22
C LEU A 893 44.76 10.11 2.73
N TYR A 894 44.98 10.11 1.42
CA TYR A 894 46.29 9.84 0.82
C TYR A 894 47.35 10.83 1.31
N TYR A 895 47.07 12.13 1.28
CA TYR A 895 48.00 13.16 1.75
C TYR A 895 48.29 13.05 3.25
N GLN A 896 47.31 12.66 4.07
CA GLN A 896 47.56 12.36 5.48
C GLN A 896 48.52 11.17 5.65
N ALA A 897 48.35 10.11 4.85
CA ALA A 897 49.27 8.97 4.85
C ALA A 897 50.69 9.39 4.44
N ALA A 898 50.80 10.22 3.40
CA ALA A 898 52.07 10.76 2.92
C ALA A 898 52.76 11.66 3.96
N VAL A 899 52.03 12.54 4.63
CA VAL A 899 52.58 13.36 5.73
C VAL A 899 53.05 12.49 6.89
N ALA A 900 52.31 11.44 7.26
CA ALA A 900 52.73 10.51 8.32
C ALA A 900 54.04 9.78 7.94
N ARG A 901 54.17 9.37 6.68
CA ARG A 901 55.41 8.78 6.13
C ARG A 901 56.57 9.77 6.17
N LEU A 902 56.40 11.00 5.68
CA LEU A 902 57.41 12.06 5.71
C LEU A 902 57.78 12.49 7.14
N SER A 903 56.89 12.23 8.11
CA SER A 903 57.11 12.47 9.54
C SER A 903 57.79 11.32 10.26
N ASN A 904 58.17 10.25 9.55
CA ASN A 904 58.72 9.01 10.09
C ASN A 904 57.81 8.33 11.14
N ASN A 905 56.50 8.60 11.13
CA ASN A 905 55.52 7.97 12.01
C ASN A 905 54.98 6.69 11.36
N LYS A 906 55.76 5.61 11.47
CA LYS A 906 55.51 4.32 10.79
C LYS A 906 54.15 3.70 11.12
N SER A 907 53.75 3.70 12.40
CA SER A 907 52.48 3.10 12.83
C SER A 907 51.29 3.83 12.19
N ARG A 908 51.28 5.17 12.26
CA ARG A 908 50.20 5.96 11.68
C ARG A 908 50.18 5.87 10.15
N ALA A 909 51.34 5.88 9.50
CA ALA A 909 51.45 5.73 8.05
C ALA A 909 50.90 4.37 7.58
N THR A 910 51.24 3.28 8.27
CA THR A 910 50.74 1.93 7.98
C THR A 910 49.21 1.88 8.05
N GLN A 911 48.61 2.43 9.12
CA GLN A 911 47.15 2.47 9.27
C GLN A 911 46.48 3.28 8.15
N LEU A 912 47.02 4.47 7.83
CA LEU A 912 46.44 5.35 6.83
C LEU A 912 46.57 4.78 5.41
N TYR A 913 47.73 4.22 5.04
CA TYR A 913 47.90 3.56 3.74
C TYR A 913 47.02 2.32 3.60
N ALA A 914 46.83 1.53 4.66
CA ALA A 914 45.85 0.43 4.65
C ALA A 914 44.41 0.94 4.44
N GLN A 915 44.07 2.13 4.96
CA GLN A 915 42.78 2.77 4.68
C GLN A 915 42.69 3.26 3.23
N VAL A 916 43.76 3.85 2.66
CA VAL A 916 43.81 4.25 1.24
C VAL A 916 43.55 3.04 0.35
N VAL A 917 44.25 1.92 0.56
CA VAL A 917 44.06 0.69 -0.22
C VAL A 917 42.63 0.15 -0.13
N ARG A 918 41.98 0.29 1.03
CA ARG A 918 40.61 -0.21 1.24
C ARG A 918 39.53 0.71 0.69
N GLN A 919 39.66 2.01 0.91
CA GLN A 919 38.60 3.00 0.65
C GLN A 919 38.77 3.70 -0.70
N ALA A 920 40.00 3.79 -1.21
CA ALA A 920 40.36 4.47 -2.44
C ALA A 920 41.30 3.62 -3.34
N PRO A 921 40.97 2.34 -3.63
CA PRO A 921 41.79 1.52 -4.51
C PRO A 921 41.89 2.05 -5.95
N PHE A 922 40.97 2.92 -6.35
CA PHE A 922 40.99 3.62 -7.63
C PHE A 922 42.01 4.78 -7.68
N LEU A 923 42.52 5.25 -6.54
CA LEU A 923 43.48 6.36 -6.48
C LEU A 923 44.90 5.84 -6.76
N GLU A 924 45.26 5.83 -8.04
CA GLU A 924 46.55 5.34 -8.57
C GLU A 924 47.76 5.81 -7.74
N GLU A 925 47.91 7.11 -7.54
CA GLU A 925 49.06 7.70 -6.84
C GLU A 925 49.14 7.24 -5.38
N GLY A 926 47.98 7.12 -4.72
CA GLY A 926 47.89 6.66 -3.35
C GLY A 926 48.27 5.19 -3.19
N ILE A 927 47.90 4.36 -4.16
CA ILE A 927 48.25 2.93 -4.18
C ILE A 927 49.73 2.72 -4.45
N VAL A 928 50.30 3.41 -5.44
CA VAL A 928 51.75 3.35 -5.70
C VAL A 928 52.53 3.80 -4.46
N ALA A 929 52.13 4.92 -3.85
CA ALA A 929 52.79 5.41 -2.63
C ALA A 929 52.65 4.46 -1.43
N ALA A 930 51.52 3.77 -1.29
CA ALA A 930 51.31 2.73 -0.28
C ALA A 930 52.25 1.54 -0.50
N ALA A 931 52.36 1.08 -1.76
CA ALA A 931 53.25 -0.01 -2.13
C ALA A 931 54.72 0.34 -1.88
N ASP A 932 55.15 1.53 -2.30
CA ASP A 932 56.50 2.04 -2.04
C ASP A 932 56.79 2.14 -0.54
N PHE A 933 55.79 2.52 0.27
CA PHE A 933 55.92 2.54 1.72
C PHE A 933 56.12 1.12 2.28
N TYR A 934 55.31 0.15 1.87
CA TYR A 934 55.45 -1.23 2.33
C TYR A 934 56.79 -1.85 1.92
N LEU A 935 57.23 -1.64 0.67
CA LEU A 935 58.56 -2.07 0.21
C LEU A 935 59.68 -1.45 1.06
N SER A 936 59.57 -0.16 1.42
CA SER A 936 60.56 0.50 2.31
C SER A 936 60.62 -0.07 3.74
N GLN A 937 59.60 -0.83 4.16
CA GLN A 937 59.57 -1.52 5.45
C GLN A 937 59.89 -3.02 5.33
N GLY A 938 60.27 -3.52 4.15
CA GLY A 938 60.50 -4.94 3.90
C GLY A 938 59.20 -5.77 3.87
N GLN A 939 58.06 -5.15 3.57
CA GLN A 939 56.75 -5.80 3.53
C GLN A 939 56.32 -6.06 2.08
N ASP A 940 56.89 -7.09 1.46
CA ASP A 940 56.72 -7.34 0.03
C ASP A 940 55.30 -7.79 -0.35
N MET A 941 54.70 -8.71 0.44
CA MET A 941 53.34 -9.19 0.19
C MET A 941 52.27 -8.09 0.36
N PRO A 942 52.29 -7.24 1.40
CA PRO A 942 51.41 -6.07 1.47
C PRO A 942 51.55 -5.10 0.31
N ALA A 943 52.78 -4.86 -0.19
CA ALA A 943 53.00 -4.02 -1.37
C ALA A 943 52.36 -4.62 -2.63
N TYR A 944 52.60 -5.91 -2.87
CA TYR A 944 52.00 -6.66 -3.97
C TYR A 944 50.47 -6.63 -3.91
N ASN A 945 49.87 -6.93 -2.75
CA ASN A 945 48.43 -6.96 -2.57
C ASN A 945 47.79 -5.57 -2.76
N ALA A 946 48.45 -4.50 -2.32
CA ALA A 946 47.98 -3.13 -2.55
C ALA A 946 47.92 -2.80 -4.04
N LEU A 947 48.96 -3.17 -4.80
CA LEU A 947 49.05 -2.95 -6.24
C LEU A 947 48.05 -3.81 -7.02
N LEU A 948 47.91 -5.09 -6.66
CA LEU A 948 46.89 -5.97 -7.21
C LEU A 948 45.50 -5.37 -7.01
N LYS A 949 45.22 -4.89 -5.79
CA LYS A 949 43.94 -4.25 -5.49
C LYS A 949 43.71 -2.97 -6.29
N GLY A 950 44.76 -2.19 -6.58
CA GLY A 950 44.66 -1.05 -7.49
C GLY A 950 44.36 -1.47 -8.94
N LEU A 951 45.00 -2.53 -9.42
CA LEU A 951 44.79 -3.08 -10.76
C LEU A 951 43.40 -3.68 -10.97
N ASP A 952 42.74 -4.16 -9.91
CA ASP A 952 41.32 -4.58 -9.98
C ASP A 952 40.40 -3.44 -10.46
N TYR A 953 40.74 -2.18 -10.13
CA TYR A 953 39.95 -0.99 -10.49
C TYR A 953 40.50 -0.25 -11.70
N ASN A 954 41.82 -0.27 -11.89
CA ASN A 954 42.49 0.39 -13.01
C ASN A 954 43.46 -0.56 -13.72
N PRO A 955 42.95 -1.55 -14.47
CA PRO A 955 43.77 -2.63 -15.03
C PRO A 955 44.72 -2.15 -16.14
N GLU A 956 44.51 -0.96 -16.70
CA GLU A 956 45.33 -0.38 -17.78
C GLU A 956 46.26 0.74 -17.28
N SER A 957 46.31 0.98 -15.97
CA SER A 957 47.23 1.97 -15.40
C SER A 957 48.68 1.56 -15.63
N VAL A 958 49.37 2.33 -16.47
CA VAL A 958 50.82 2.15 -16.69
C VAL A 958 51.62 2.30 -15.39
N PRO A 959 51.37 3.31 -14.53
CA PRO A 959 52.08 3.41 -13.24
C PRO A 959 51.85 2.22 -12.31
N LEU A 960 50.61 1.73 -12.16
CA LEU A 960 50.31 0.56 -11.34
C LEU A 960 50.93 -0.70 -11.93
N LEU A 961 50.84 -0.91 -13.24
CA LEU A 961 51.42 -2.07 -13.91
C LEU A 961 52.95 -2.08 -13.76
N LYS A 962 53.62 -0.92 -13.90
CA LYS A 962 55.07 -0.81 -13.67
C LYS A 962 55.43 -1.15 -12.23
N ALA A 963 54.74 -0.55 -11.26
CA ALA A 963 54.98 -0.81 -9.84
C ALA A 963 54.68 -2.27 -9.47
N TYR A 964 53.58 -2.84 -9.96
CA TYR A 964 53.19 -4.24 -9.77
C TYR A 964 54.24 -5.21 -10.31
N THR A 965 54.70 -4.98 -11.54
CA THR A 965 55.73 -5.81 -12.19
C THR A 965 57.02 -5.84 -11.36
N LEU A 966 57.42 -4.71 -10.78
CA LEU A 966 58.62 -4.62 -9.94
C LEU A 966 58.41 -5.17 -8.52
N ALA A 967 57.21 -5.06 -7.96
CA ALA A 967 56.87 -5.54 -6.61
C ALA A 967 56.62 -7.06 -6.55
N ALA A 968 56.23 -7.68 -7.67
CA ALA A 968 56.05 -9.13 -7.75
C ALA A 968 57.37 -9.91 -7.63
N ILE A 969 58.51 -9.30 -7.97
CA ILE A 969 59.84 -9.91 -7.84
C ILE A 969 60.19 -10.17 -6.35
N PRO A 970 60.27 -9.16 -5.46
CA PRO A 970 60.60 -9.37 -4.03
C PRO A 970 59.59 -10.27 -3.32
N ALA A 971 58.32 -10.27 -3.74
CA ALA A 971 57.28 -11.15 -3.21
C ALA A 971 57.40 -12.64 -3.63
N GLY A 972 58.37 -13.00 -4.49
CA GLY A 972 58.56 -14.38 -4.98
C GLY A 972 57.57 -14.80 -6.08
N LEU A 973 56.85 -13.85 -6.68
CA LEU A 973 55.74 -14.05 -7.62
C LEU A 973 56.14 -13.70 -9.07
N SER A 974 57.32 -14.17 -9.51
CA SER A 974 57.93 -13.77 -10.79
C SER A 974 57.10 -14.09 -12.04
N GLU A 975 56.27 -15.14 -12.00
CA GLU A 975 55.37 -15.50 -13.12
C GLU A 975 54.28 -14.44 -13.35
N TYR A 976 53.76 -13.85 -12.27
CA TYR A 976 52.77 -12.77 -12.35
C TYR A 976 53.38 -11.48 -12.90
N ALA A 977 54.69 -11.26 -12.71
CA ALA A 977 55.42 -10.14 -13.29
C ALA A 977 55.55 -10.27 -14.82
N ALA A 978 55.65 -11.49 -15.35
CA ALA A 978 55.76 -11.71 -16.80
C ALA A 978 54.46 -11.31 -17.53
N ALA A 979 53.30 -11.67 -16.98
CA ALA A 979 52.00 -11.31 -17.55
C ALA A 979 51.78 -9.79 -17.58
N SER A 980 52.15 -9.07 -16.51
CA SER A 980 52.05 -7.61 -16.47
C SER A 980 53.06 -6.93 -17.40
N LEU A 981 54.25 -7.51 -17.60
CA LEU A 981 55.26 -7.03 -18.54
C LEU A 981 54.76 -7.09 -19.99
N GLU A 982 54.11 -8.19 -20.40
CA GLU A 982 53.50 -8.29 -21.73
C GLU A 982 52.39 -7.26 -21.93
N LYS A 983 51.58 -6.99 -20.90
CA LYS A 983 50.57 -5.93 -20.96
C LYS A 983 51.21 -4.53 -21.07
N LEU A 984 52.31 -4.28 -20.37
CA LEU A 984 53.05 -3.02 -20.49
C LEU A 984 53.63 -2.82 -21.89
N ARG A 985 54.02 -3.91 -22.57
CA ARG A 985 54.53 -3.87 -23.95
C ARG A 985 53.51 -3.29 -24.93
N THR A 986 52.21 -3.53 -24.71
CA THR A 986 51.16 -2.99 -25.58
C THR A 986 50.77 -1.54 -25.25
N LEU A 987 51.15 -1.04 -24.07
CA LEU A 987 50.74 0.28 -23.58
C LEU A 987 51.87 1.35 -23.64
N LEU A 988 53.13 0.92 -23.69
CA LEU A 988 54.30 1.80 -23.70
C LEU A 988 54.85 2.01 -25.12
N SER A 989 55.50 3.15 -25.34
CA SER A 989 56.32 3.32 -26.54
C SER A 989 57.52 2.35 -26.53
N PRO A 990 58.09 1.99 -27.70
CA PRO A 990 59.23 1.08 -27.76
C PRO A 990 60.43 1.55 -26.90
N ALA A 991 60.69 2.86 -26.85
CA ALA A 991 61.76 3.45 -26.07
C ALA A 991 61.51 3.35 -24.55
N GLU A 992 60.29 3.67 -24.10
CA GLU A 992 59.92 3.56 -22.69
C GLU A 992 59.87 2.10 -22.22
N TYR A 993 59.40 1.19 -23.08
CA TYR A 993 59.39 -0.24 -22.78
C TYR A 993 60.80 -0.79 -22.62
N SER A 994 61.72 -0.46 -23.52
CA SER A 994 63.14 -0.84 -23.41
C SER A 994 63.77 -0.32 -22.11
N THR A 995 63.49 0.94 -21.77
CA THR A 995 63.97 1.56 -20.52
C THR A 995 63.41 0.85 -19.28
N PHE A 996 62.13 0.48 -19.29
CA PHE A 996 61.52 -0.25 -18.18
C PHE A 996 62.01 -1.70 -18.09
N LEU A 997 62.23 -2.37 -19.22
CA LEU A 997 62.74 -3.74 -19.29
C LEU A 997 64.14 -3.86 -18.66
N SER A 998 65.01 -2.87 -18.86
CA SER A 998 66.32 -2.84 -18.22
C SER A 998 66.20 -2.74 -16.69
N GLN A 999 65.28 -1.93 -16.18
CA GLN A 999 64.98 -1.81 -14.75
C GLN A 999 64.46 -3.14 -14.17
N TYR A 1000 63.55 -3.80 -14.88
CA TYR A 1000 63.01 -5.10 -14.49
C TYR A 1000 64.11 -6.17 -14.41
N ASN A 1001 64.96 -6.28 -15.44
CA ASN A 1001 66.06 -7.24 -15.49
C ASN A 1001 67.10 -6.99 -14.39
N ALA A 1002 67.44 -5.72 -14.13
CA ALA A 1002 68.32 -5.35 -13.04
C ALA A 1002 67.76 -5.81 -11.68
N ARG A 1003 66.47 -5.58 -11.44
CA ARG A 1003 65.81 -5.95 -10.17
C ARG A 1003 65.73 -7.47 -9.98
N ARG A 1004 65.49 -8.23 -11.05
CA ARG A 1004 65.58 -9.71 -11.02
C ARG A 1004 66.98 -10.20 -10.70
N ALA A 1005 68.02 -9.61 -11.30
CA ALA A 1005 69.41 -10.00 -11.07
C ALA A 1005 69.81 -9.78 -9.60
N THR A 1006 69.43 -8.64 -9.01
CA THR A 1006 69.68 -8.35 -7.59
C THR A 1006 69.03 -9.38 -6.66
N GLN A 1007 67.81 -9.81 -6.98
CA GLN A 1007 67.10 -10.79 -6.15
C GLN A 1007 67.64 -12.22 -6.31
N ALA A 1008 68.05 -12.60 -7.52
CA ALA A 1008 68.74 -13.87 -7.74
C ALA A 1008 70.04 -13.91 -6.92
N ALA A 1009 70.80 -12.81 -6.89
CA ALA A 1009 72.03 -12.70 -6.12
C ALA A 1009 71.79 -12.77 -4.60
N SER A 1010 70.68 -12.25 -4.08
CA SER A 1010 70.31 -12.33 -2.66
C SER A 1010 69.73 -13.69 -2.24
N ALA A 1011 69.24 -14.49 -3.20
CA ALA A 1011 68.67 -15.82 -2.96
C ALA A 1011 69.72 -16.95 -3.05
N THR A 1012 70.91 -16.68 -3.58
CA THR A 1012 72.06 -17.59 -3.51
C THR A 1012 72.56 -17.66 -2.05
N PRO A 1013 72.54 -18.84 -1.40
CA PRO A 1013 73.24 -19.00 -0.14
C PRO A 1013 74.73 -18.78 -0.43
N TRP A 1014 75.39 -17.93 0.36
CA TRP A 1014 76.85 -17.97 0.41
C TRP A 1014 77.26 -19.39 0.79
N ASN A 1015 78.14 -19.99 -0.02
CA ASN A 1015 78.86 -21.21 0.38
C ASN A 1015 79.57 -21.00 1.72
#